data_AF-A0A8T6IIR6-F1
#
_entry.id   AF-A0A8T6IIR6-F1
#
_cell.length_a   1.000
_cell.length_b   1.000
_cell.length_c   1.000
_cell.angle_alpha   90.00
_cell.angle_beta   90.00
_cell.angle_gamma   90.00
#
_symmetry.space_group_name_H-M   'P 1'
#
loop_
_entity.id
_entity.type
_entity.pdbx_description
1 polymer ?
#
loop_
_entity_poly.entity_id
_entity_poly.type
_entity_poly.pdbx_seq_one_letter_code
_entity_poly.pdbx_strand_id
1 'polypeptide(L)'
;MTADSGISFTIGFASDMRNPEVPIVAPSGAAAGDYDGDGDVDVFIVRGDLGPNLLYRNNGRMRFTDVAAEAGVAFTKPGERTYRHGSPAMADLDGDGDLDLLIPGLDGDPTFVFSNDGDGTFTDVTPGSGLDRMRAEYSLSPAFGDYDLDGDLDLALGHWGTPRDFLGGVGDTEHLWRNDSEAGRIRFSSVSEEAGIAPSVILNTDPRISQRAFDPTFTPTFARIDDDEYPDLLMVGDFNFSQVFLNNRDGTFRNVTDYEVIVDGNGMGSAVGDYDGDGDLDWFVSSILAIGEDVPSHVSRVGNRLYRNDEGVFVDATEVADVADGGWGWGSCFLDFENDGDLDIYHTNGWTEFDEYGGFTRDASRAFVSNGAGGFRDSAATLGLDDTEQGRGVVCADFDNDGDVDILLLHANAENAATLYRNDTEGNHYLGVRLQGRHPNSSAVGARIVLDAGGTDYLREVHLGSNFASHNPTAQVIGLGRATQVERLWVFWPDGEETFEQMVAVDRYVDIAHPRYDPDENAGATLVVLEGAGSGAFAIGEDVGIRADPPRDNYHFSHWEVSGGEVADPSSSETTITLLDRVVHVTARYLPGVAPGENASVARRWNEVLLQSIRNDFARPTVHARNLFHVSAAMYDAWSVLEDRGAAWLLGRERASESCSFAGMPDAADPERAKTAALSFAAYRLIRHRFANSPGVRDIFRDTETLMQALDLDPDIETLDYRDGSAEALGNHVADCYLRFGLVDGANEAADYANRSYRPVNPPLEPQSPGNPNVEDLNRWQPLSLPHYIDQAGNVVEGTPEFLGPEWGSVVPFALREEDMTVRERDGFEYRLYHDPGPPPTIDGPLGEQYRWAFSLVAVWASHLDPADGVTMDISPASLGNIQSYPRAFEDYPSFFDTQSGGDPGTGYPQNPRTGAPYAPQEVPRGDYTRVLAEFWADGPESETPPGHWFVIANEVNDHPLLERRFAGAGLELERLEWDLKTYFALGGAMHDSAIGAWSAKGWYDYIRPISALRGMAELGQGSDPNLPSYHEHGIPLIPGFIELIDDEDPLRGPSHEHVGKPKFYTWRGPDFIDDPKVDVAGVGWIRAEDWWPYQRPTFVTPPFAGYVSGHSTYSRSAAEVLSALTGDTYFPGGMSGFRIPANAFLQFEAGPSVDMTLQWATYRDAADQCSLSRIWGGIHPPVDDIPGRLMGIEIGRDAFAEAVRYFDGMVD
;
A
#
# COMPACT_ATOMS: atom_id res chain seq x y z
N MET A 1 -27.08 28.63 11.75
CA MET A 1 -26.25 29.71 12.34
C MET A 1 -26.45 31.07 11.64
N THR A 2 -26.80 31.11 10.35
CA THR A 2 -26.86 32.30 9.47
C THR A 2 -27.41 33.61 10.06
N ALA A 3 -28.60 33.61 10.65
CA ALA A 3 -29.22 34.86 11.12
C ALA A 3 -28.42 35.56 12.22
N ASP A 4 -27.67 34.79 13.01
CA ASP A 4 -26.80 35.31 14.05
C ASP A 4 -25.40 35.63 13.51
N SER A 5 -24.93 34.98 12.44
CA SER A 5 -23.56 35.17 11.94
C SER A 5 -23.32 36.58 11.37
N GLY A 6 -24.36 37.24 10.84
CA GLY A 6 -24.24 38.55 10.19
C GLY A 6 -24.16 38.47 8.66
N ILE A 7 -24.05 37.27 8.10
CA ILE A 7 -24.14 37.04 6.65
C ILE A 7 -25.60 37.24 6.21
N SER A 8 -25.84 38.24 5.37
CA SER A 8 -27.18 38.52 4.82
C SER A 8 -27.08 39.33 3.53
N PHE A 9 -27.52 38.74 2.42
CA PHE A 9 -27.51 39.40 1.12
C PHE A 9 -28.59 38.83 0.20
N THR A 10 -28.78 39.51 -0.94
CA THR A 10 -29.68 39.07 -2.01
C THR A 10 -28.88 38.88 -3.29
N ILE A 11 -29.17 37.81 -4.01
CA ILE A 11 -28.57 37.48 -5.31
C ILE A 11 -29.52 37.80 -6.46
N GLY A 12 -28.96 37.99 -7.65
CA GLY A 12 -29.73 38.00 -8.89
C GLY A 12 -29.17 38.92 -9.95
N PHE A 13 -29.91 38.99 -11.07
CA PHE A 13 -29.51 39.78 -12.23
C PHE A 13 -30.62 40.74 -12.68
N ALA A 14 -30.28 42.02 -12.84
CA ALA A 14 -31.15 43.12 -13.22
C ALA A 14 -31.65 43.05 -14.67
N SER A 15 -30.97 42.28 -15.53
CA SER A 15 -31.42 41.99 -16.89
C SER A 15 -30.89 40.66 -17.40
N ASP A 16 -31.67 40.03 -18.27
CA ASP A 16 -31.34 38.75 -18.93
C ASP A 16 -29.93 38.76 -19.52
N MET A 17 -29.22 37.63 -19.37
CA MET A 17 -27.95 37.35 -20.03
C MET A 17 -28.16 36.80 -21.44
N ARG A 18 -27.12 36.83 -22.29
CA ARG A 18 -27.18 36.20 -23.63
C ARG A 18 -27.42 34.69 -23.54
N ASN A 19 -26.79 34.02 -22.57
CA ASN A 19 -27.12 32.65 -22.18
C ASN A 19 -28.10 32.69 -20.99
N PRO A 20 -29.37 32.29 -21.16
CA PRO A 20 -30.37 32.39 -20.11
C PRO A 20 -30.23 31.33 -19.01
N GLU A 21 -29.40 30.30 -19.19
CA GLU A 21 -29.19 29.23 -18.20
C GLU A 21 -28.15 29.61 -17.14
N VAL A 22 -27.14 30.41 -17.51
CA VAL A 22 -26.05 30.82 -16.60
C VAL A 22 -26.56 31.46 -15.29
N PRO A 23 -27.57 32.36 -15.30
CA PRO A 23 -28.14 32.89 -14.05
C PRO A 23 -28.69 31.85 -13.07
N ILE A 24 -29.05 30.65 -13.54
CA ILE A 24 -29.58 29.54 -12.74
C ILE A 24 -28.46 28.59 -12.32
N VAL A 25 -27.44 28.43 -13.17
CA VAL A 25 -26.27 27.57 -12.94
C VAL A 25 -25.29 28.21 -11.95
N ALA A 26 -24.93 29.48 -12.15
CA ALA A 26 -23.98 30.21 -11.31
C ALA A 26 -24.57 31.56 -10.85
N PRO A 27 -25.57 31.56 -9.94
CA PRO A 27 -26.23 32.76 -9.46
C PRO A 27 -25.38 33.58 -8.47
N SER A 28 -24.44 32.91 -7.79
CA SER A 28 -23.57 33.42 -6.74
C SER A 28 -22.39 32.47 -6.56
N GLY A 29 -21.33 32.94 -5.92
CA GLY A 29 -20.15 32.16 -5.59
C GLY A 29 -19.34 32.80 -4.45
N ALA A 30 -18.48 32.01 -3.80
CA ALA A 30 -17.69 32.46 -2.65
C ALA A 30 -16.23 32.02 -2.72
N ALA A 31 -15.36 32.85 -2.17
CA ALA A 31 -13.95 32.55 -1.96
C ALA A 31 -13.65 32.69 -0.48
N ALA A 32 -12.97 31.71 0.10
CA ALA A 32 -12.65 31.68 1.52
C ALA A 32 -11.14 31.65 1.75
N GLY A 33 -10.69 32.47 2.69
CA GLY A 33 -9.28 32.66 3.02
C GLY A 33 -9.12 33.74 4.08
N ASP A 34 -8.03 33.70 4.82
CA ASP A 34 -7.66 34.72 5.82
C ASP A 34 -6.95 35.88 5.11
N TYR A 35 -7.72 36.85 4.61
CA TYR A 35 -7.18 37.89 3.72
C TYR A 35 -6.45 39.00 4.48
N ASP A 36 -6.69 39.15 5.79
CA ASP A 36 -6.06 40.17 6.63
C ASP A 36 -5.08 39.62 7.68
N GLY A 37 -4.85 38.30 7.66
CA GLY A 37 -3.83 37.60 8.45
C GLY A 37 -4.15 37.54 9.94
N ASP A 38 -5.42 37.64 10.32
CA ASP A 38 -5.86 37.63 11.71
C ASP A 38 -6.10 36.22 12.28
N GLY A 39 -6.04 35.20 11.41
CA GLY A 39 -6.16 33.79 11.72
C GLY A 39 -7.58 33.24 11.62
N ASP A 40 -8.60 34.06 11.33
CA ASP A 40 -9.98 33.63 11.10
C ASP A 40 -10.27 33.58 9.59
N VAL A 41 -11.04 32.57 9.14
CA VAL A 41 -11.38 32.45 7.71
C VAL A 41 -12.44 33.49 7.32
N ASP A 42 -12.11 34.35 6.35
CA ASP A 42 -13.01 35.34 5.76
C ASP A 42 -13.68 34.83 4.48
N VAL A 43 -14.71 35.55 4.00
CA VAL A 43 -15.46 35.13 2.81
C VAL A 43 -15.75 36.30 1.87
N PHE A 44 -15.25 36.23 0.64
CA PHE A 44 -15.68 37.11 -0.45
C PHE A 44 -16.84 36.48 -1.22
N ILE A 45 -17.90 37.24 -1.52
CA ILE A 45 -19.11 36.75 -2.19
C ILE A 45 -19.45 37.60 -3.40
N VAL A 46 -19.66 36.93 -4.54
CA VAL A 46 -20.32 37.52 -5.71
C VAL A 46 -21.82 37.26 -5.67
N ARG A 47 -22.64 38.24 -6.07
CA ARG A 47 -24.11 38.21 -5.89
C ARG A 47 -24.90 38.70 -7.10
N GLY A 48 -24.34 38.51 -8.29
CA GLY A 48 -24.88 39.01 -9.55
C GLY A 48 -24.81 40.55 -9.67
N ASP A 49 -25.64 41.15 -10.53
CA ASP A 49 -25.56 42.59 -10.86
C ASP A 49 -26.65 43.47 -10.18
N LEU A 50 -27.28 42.96 -9.11
CA LEU A 50 -28.23 43.72 -8.27
C LEU A 50 -27.55 44.65 -7.25
N GLY A 51 -26.27 44.40 -6.94
CA GLY A 51 -25.48 45.16 -5.99
C GLY A 51 -23.98 44.91 -6.18
N PRO A 52 -23.10 45.67 -5.50
CA PRO A 52 -21.67 45.36 -5.49
C PRO A 52 -21.41 44.01 -4.80
N ASN A 53 -20.25 43.41 -5.08
CA ASN A 53 -19.76 42.23 -4.38
C ASN A 53 -19.52 42.53 -2.89
N LEU A 54 -19.39 41.48 -2.08
CA LEU A 54 -19.28 41.55 -0.62
C LEU A 54 -17.98 40.91 -0.15
N LEU A 55 -17.43 41.40 0.95
CA LEU A 55 -16.27 40.83 1.64
C LEU A 55 -16.63 40.79 3.12
N TYR A 56 -16.90 39.60 3.63
CA TYR A 56 -17.27 39.35 5.01
C TYR A 56 -16.00 39.03 5.79
N ARG A 57 -15.53 40.00 6.59
CA ARG A 57 -14.48 39.74 7.56
C ARG A 57 -15.06 39.01 8.77
N ASN A 58 -14.52 37.85 9.10
CA ASN A 58 -14.81 37.10 10.31
C ASN A 58 -14.17 37.81 11.50
N ASN A 59 -14.95 38.09 12.54
CA ASN A 59 -14.47 38.79 13.74
C ASN A 59 -14.31 37.78 14.89
N GLY A 60 -14.04 36.52 14.54
CA GLY A 60 -14.05 35.33 15.38
C GLY A 60 -15.44 34.76 15.68
N ARG A 61 -15.48 33.45 15.91
CA ARG A 61 -16.68 32.71 16.34
C ARG A 61 -17.86 32.85 15.37
N MET A 62 -17.57 32.76 14.06
CA MET A 62 -18.53 32.88 12.97
C MET A 62 -19.36 34.18 13.02
N ARG A 63 -18.74 35.30 13.39
CA ARG A 63 -19.40 36.62 13.39
C ARG A 63 -18.79 37.49 12.30
N PHE A 64 -19.53 37.70 11.23
CA PHE A 64 -19.06 38.35 10.02
C PHE A 64 -19.53 39.81 9.92
N THR A 65 -18.67 40.66 9.38
CA THR A 65 -18.97 42.06 9.04
C THR A 65 -18.63 42.29 7.57
N ASP A 66 -19.58 42.82 6.79
CA ASP A 66 -19.29 43.24 5.41
C ASP A 66 -18.42 44.50 5.40
N VAL A 67 -17.21 44.36 4.89
CA VAL A 67 -16.16 45.39 4.78
C VAL A 67 -15.81 45.71 3.32
N ALA A 68 -16.56 45.22 2.33
CA ALA A 68 -16.21 45.36 0.90
C ALA A 68 -15.95 46.81 0.45
N ALA A 69 -16.70 47.77 0.98
CA ALA A 69 -16.53 49.18 0.66
C ALA A 69 -15.28 49.79 1.32
N GLU A 70 -14.89 49.30 2.49
CA GLU A 70 -13.68 49.72 3.21
C GLU A 70 -12.43 49.13 2.54
N ALA A 71 -12.50 47.85 2.16
CA ALA A 71 -11.45 47.12 1.44
C ALA A 71 -11.29 47.51 -0.04
N GLY A 72 -12.21 48.32 -0.61
CA GLY A 72 -12.10 48.80 -1.99
C GLY A 72 -12.70 47.89 -3.08
N VAL A 73 -13.29 46.75 -2.70
CA VAL A 73 -13.84 45.74 -3.61
C VAL A 73 -15.35 45.85 -3.85
N ALA A 74 -16.02 46.85 -3.26
CA ALA A 74 -17.41 47.20 -3.57
C ALA A 74 -17.53 48.17 -4.77
N PHE A 75 -17.23 47.72 -5.99
CA PHE A 75 -17.17 48.55 -7.20
C PHE A 75 -18.34 48.33 -8.19
N THR A 76 -18.51 49.27 -9.13
CA THR A 76 -19.60 49.28 -10.13
C THR A 76 -19.13 49.82 -11.48
N LYS A 77 -19.84 49.52 -12.57
CA LYS A 77 -19.53 50.06 -13.91
C LYS A 77 -19.63 51.59 -13.92
N PRO A 78 -18.82 52.29 -14.73
CA PRO A 78 -18.93 53.74 -14.87
C PRO A 78 -20.34 54.21 -15.26
N GLY A 79 -21.08 54.77 -14.30
CA GLY A 79 -22.34 55.50 -14.51
C GLY A 79 -23.65 54.70 -14.52
N GLU A 80 -23.67 53.39 -14.24
CA GLU A 80 -24.92 52.59 -14.34
C GLU A 80 -25.08 51.46 -13.30
N ARG A 81 -24.55 50.26 -13.57
CA ARG A 81 -24.89 48.95 -12.94
C ARG A 81 -23.63 48.25 -12.41
N THR A 82 -23.78 47.24 -11.55
CA THR A 82 -22.63 46.43 -11.10
C THR A 82 -22.21 45.42 -12.18
N TYR A 83 -21.02 44.84 -12.02
CA TYR A 83 -20.50 43.82 -12.93
C TYR A 83 -21.10 42.45 -12.61
N ARG A 84 -21.17 41.59 -13.63
CA ARG A 84 -21.61 40.21 -13.51
C ARG A 84 -20.38 39.33 -13.40
N HIS A 85 -20.32 38.56 -12.33
CA HIS A 85 -19.15 37.76 -12.02
C HIS A 85 -19.53 36.31 -11.77
N GLY A 86 -18.62 35.42 -12.16
CA GLY A 86 -18.60 34.03 -11.78
C GLY A 86 -17.88 33.87 -10.45
N SER A 87 -17.36 32.68 -10.20
CA SER A 87 -16.86 32.26 -8.90
C SER A 87 -15.55 32.96 -8.57
N PRO A 88 -15.46 33.72 -7.47
CA PRO A 88 -14.22 34.35 -7.07
C PRO A 88 -13.21 33.32 -6.54
N ALA A 89 -11.93 33.70 -6.48
CA ALA A 89 -10.91 32.98 -5.73
C ALA A 89 -9.91 33.91 -5.06
N MET A 90 -9.42 33.50 -3.90
CA MET A 90 -8.33 34.13 -3.16
C MET A 90 -7.05 33.30 -3.27
N ALA A 91 -5.96 33.90 -3.73
CA ALA A 91 -4.64 33.28 -3.83
C ALA A 91 -3.57 34.37 -3.85
N ASP A 92 -2.37 34.09 -3.35
CA ASP A 92 -1.23 35.00 -3.50
C ASP A 92 -0.70 34.90 -4.95
N LEU A 93 -0.99 35.90 -5.79
CA LEU A 93 -0.74 35.82 -7.24
C LEU A 93 0.60 36.45 -7.64
N ASP A 94 1.17 37.33 -6.83
CA ASP A 94 2.49 37.93 -7.08
C ASP A 94 3.58 37.56 -6.06
N GLY A 95 3.26 36.65 -5.15
CA GLY A 95 4.18 35.99 -4.23
C GLY A 95 4.54 36.81 -2.99
N ASP A 96 3.82 37.90 -2.71
CA ASP A 96 4.17 38.84 -1.64
C ASP A 96 3.69 38.40 -0.25
N GLY A 97 2.93 37.30 -0.17
CA GLY A 97 2.43 36.68 1.05
C GLY A 97 1.01 37.09 1.43
N ASP A 98 0.39 38.03 0.73
CA ASP A 98 -0.98 38.46 0.95
C ASP A 98 -1.93 37.80 -0.07
N LEU A 99 -3.14 37.39 0.37
CA LEU A 99 -4.11 36.78 -0.55
C LEU A 99 -4.74 37.85 -1.46
N ASP A 100 -4.44 37.78 -2.75
CA ASP A 100 -5.05 38.57 -3.81
C ASP A 100 -6.41 37.99 -4.23
N LEU A 101 -7.16 38.73 -5.05
CA LEU A 101 -8.52 38.35 -5.45
C LEU A 101 -8.70 38.30 -6.98
N LEU A 102 -9.05 37.12 -7.49
CA LEU A 102 -9.50 36.89 -8.86
C LEU A 102 -11.03 36.85 -8.91
N ILE A 103 -11.63 37.60 -9.85
CA ILE A 103 -13.08 37.65 -10.03
C ILE A 103 -13.43 37.42 -11.51
N PRO A 104 -13.73 36.18 -11.94
CA PRO A 104 -14.11 35.85 -13.30
C PRO A 104 -15.35 36.60 -13.80
N GLY A 105 -15.34 37.02 -15.06
CA GLY A 105 -16.45 37.75 -15.69
C GLY A 105 -17.52 36.87 -16.33
N LEU A 106 -18.77 37.34 -16.33
CA LEU A 106 -19.90 36.69 -17.01
C LEU A 106 -20.57 37.59 -18.05
N ASP A 107 -21.12 36.94 -19.08
CA ASP A 107 -21.81 37.58 -20.20
C ASP A 107 -20.95 38.67 -20.88
N GLY A 108 -19.63 38.46 -20.92
CA GLY A 108 -18.64 39.37 -21.50
C GLY A 108 -18.27 40.58 -20.65
N ASP A 109 -18.69 40.63 -19.38
CA ASP A 109 -18.04 41.51 -18.40
C ASP A 109 -16.59 41.04 -18.16
N PRO A 110 -15.66 41.94 -17.84
CA PRO A 110 -14.25 41.59 -17.67
C PRO A 110 -14.01 40.75 -16.41
N THR A 111 -13.01 39.86 -16.50
CA THR A 111 -12.37 39.24 -15.34
C THR A 111 -11.50 40.27 -14.64
N PHE A 112 -11.69 40.45 -13.33
CA PHE A 112 -10.91 41.38 -12.52
C PHE A 112 -9.84 40.66 -11.69
N VAL A 113 -8.71 41.33 -11.51
CA VAL A 113 -7.63 40.94 -10.61
C VAL A 113 -7.35 42.10 -9.67
N PHE A 114 -7.38 41.83 -8.37
CA PHE A 114 -7.10 42.78 -7.31
C PHE A 114 -5.92 42.30 -6.50
N SER A 115 -4.90 43.15 -6.37
CA SER A 115 -3.77 42.90 -5.48
C SER A 115 -4.11 43.39 -4.07
N ASN A 116 -3.80 42.60 -3.04
CA ASN A 116 -3.96 42.98 -1.65
C ASN A 116 -2.78 43.86 -1.21
N ASP A 117 -3.06 45.05 -0.68
CA ASP A 117 -2.03 46.03 -0.35
C ASP A 117 -1.36 45.77 1.04
N GLY A 118 -1.65 44.62 1.67
CA GLY A 118 -1.12 44.19 2.98
C GLY A 118 -1.66 44.98 4.18
N ASP A 119 -2.66 45.85 3.96
CA ASP A 119 -3.34 46.62 5.00
C ASP A 119 -4.85 46.36 5.07
N GLY A 120 -5.30 45.27 4.43
CA GLY A 120 -6.70 44.87 4.32
C GLY A 120 -7.48 45.64 3.24
N THR A 121 -6.78 46.34 2.35
CA THR A 121 -7.37 47.00 1.17
C THR A 121 -6.81 46.44 -0.13
N PHE A 122 -7.58 46.59 -1.21
CA PHE A 122 -7.25 46.02 -2.51
C PHE A 122 -7.11 47.09 -3.60
N THR A 123 -6.14 46.88 -4.49
CA THR A 123 -5.91 47.69 -5.69
C THR A 123 -6.24 46.89 -6.97
N ASP A 124 -7.08 47.47 -7.84
CA ASP A 124 -7.38 46.90 -9.16
C ASP A 124 -6.11 46.94 -10.06
N VAL A 125 -5.53 45.76 -10.27
CA VAL A 125 -4.35 45.54 -11.13
C VAL A 125 -4.69 44.79 -12.41
N THR A 126 -6.00 44.70 -12.74
CA THR A 126 -6.48 44.10 -13.98
C THR A 126 -5.75 44.65 -15.21
N PRO A 127 -5.55 45.98 -15.38
CA PRO A 127 -4.88 46.52 -16.57
C PRO A 127 -3.42 46.07 -16.69
N GLY A 128 -3.13 45.22 -17.67
CA GLY A 128 -1.77 44.71 -17.92
C GLY A 128 -1.45 43.39 -17.22
N SER A 129 -2.41 42.81 -16.50
CA SER A 129 -2.35 41.44 -15.96
C SER A 129 -2.41 40.37 -17.05
N GLY A 130 -2.82 40.68 -18.28
CA GLY A 130 -3.05 39.68 -19.33
C GLY A 130 -4.49 39.16 -19.34
N LEU A 131 -5.10 38.98 -18.16
CA LEU A 131 -6.51 38.63 -18.01
C LEU A 131 -7.45 39.77 -18.47
N ASP A 132 -6.97 41.01 -18.55
CA ASP A 132 -7.68 42.13 -19.19
C ASP A 132 -7.99 41.92 -20.68
N ARG A 133 -7.39 40.89 -21.29
CA ARG A 133 -7.55 40.53 -22.70
C ARG A 133 -8.33 39.24 -22.92
N MET A 134 -8.75 38.58 -21.84
CA MET A 134 -9.54 37.37 -21.87
C MET A 134 -10.81 37.58 -22.69
N ARG A 135 -11.19 36.57 -23.47
CA ARG A 135 -12.30 36.62 -24.43
C ARG A 135 -13.40 35.62 -24.13
N ALA A 136 -13.13 34.60 -23.31
CA ALA A 136 -14.15 33.73 -22.77
C ALA A 136 -15.28 34.57 -22.17
N GLU A 137 -16.52 34.28 -22.56
CA GLU A 137 -17.66 35.14 -22.20
C GLU A 137 -18.29 34.73 -20.87
N TYR A 138 -18.06 33.49 -20.43
CA TYR A 138 -18.62 32.90 -19.22
C TYR A 138 -17.54 32.08 -18.53
N SER A 139 -16.86 32.67 -17.56
CA SER A 139 -15.86 31.99 -16.75
C SER A 139 -16.40 31.74 -15.35
N LEU A 140 -16.36 30.48 -14.91
CA LEU A 140 -17.01 30.04 -13.68
C LEU A 140 -15.99 29.73 -12.60
N SER A 141 -15.41 28.54 -12.58
CA SER A 141 -14.63 28.03 -11.47
C SER A 141 -13.13 28.17 -11.76
N PRO A 142 -12.39 28.99 -10.98
CA PRO A 142 -10.93 29.01 -10.99
C PRO A 142 -10.33 27.91 -10.11
N ALA A 143 -9.14 27.44 -10.47
CA ALA A 143 -8.27 26.64 -9.61
C ALA A 143 -6.82 27.08 -9.82
N PHE A 144 -6.03 27.05 -8.75
CA PHE A 144 -4.63 27.42 -8.77
C PHE A 144 -3.72 26.25 -8.40
N GLY A 145 -2.55 26.18 -9.03
CA GLY A 145 -1.52 25.17 -8.79
C GLY A 145 -0.26 25.47 -9.59
N ASP A 146 0.89 24.97 -9.13
CA ASP A 146 2.20 25.16 -9.77
C ASP A 146 2.47 24.03 -10.79
N TYR A 147 1.56 23.94 -11.77
CA TYR A 147 1.91 23.71 -13.16
C TYR A 147 3.26 23.09 -13.55
N ASP A 148 4.22 23.99 -13.73
CA ASP A 148 5.53 23.74 -14.31
C ASP A 148 6.67 23.82 -13.28
N LEU A 149 6.32 23.87 -11.99
CA LEU A 149 7.21 23.90 -10.83
C LEU A 149 8.17 25.10 -10.86
N ASP A 150 7.70 26.24 -11.38
CA ASP A 150 8.47 27.49 -11.36
C ASP A 150 8.25 28.31 -10.07
N GLY A 151 7.30 27.87 -9.24
CA GLY A 151 6.96 28.44 -7.95
C GLY A 151 5.81 29.44 -7.98
N ASP A 152 5.40 29.92 -9.15
CA ASP A 152 4.26 30.82 -9.29
C ASP A 152 2.94 30.01 -9.36
N LEU A 153 1.86 30.53 -8.79
CA LEU A 153 0.56 29.85 -8.86
C LEU A 153 -0.12 30.09 -10.21
N ASP A 154 -0.17 29.06 -11.06
CA ASP A 154 -0.86 29.08 -12.35
C ASP A 154 -2.36 28.92 -12.21
N LEU A 155 -3.11 29.32 -13.24
CA LEU A 155 -4.57 29.39 -13.20
C LEU A 155 -5.22 28.46 -14.23
N ALA A 156 -6.08 27.57 -13.75
CA ALA A 156 -7.04 26.83 -14.55
C ALA A 156 -8.47 27.39 -14.41
N LEU A 157 -9.25 27.43 -15.49
CA LEU A 157 -10.62 27.96 -15.53
C LEU A 157 -11.58 27.07 -16.33
N GLY A 158 -12.79 26.88 -15.78
CA GLY A 158 -13.95 26.34 -16.51
C GLY A 158 -14.79 27.45 -17.18
N HIS A 159 -15.31 27.19 -18.39
CA HIS A 159 -15.95 28.21 -19.24
C HIS A 159 -17.40 27.93 -19.66
N TRP A 160 -18.16 27.21 -18.84
CA TRP A 160 -19.48 26.71 -19.21
C TRP A 160 -20.39 27.77 -19.86
N GLY A 161 -20.82 27.51 -21.10
CA GLY A 161 -21.69 28.40 -21.87
C GLY A 161 -20.96 29.37 -22.82
N THR A 162 -19.63 29.44 -22.78
CA THR A 162 -18.82 30.22 -23.73
C THR A 162 -18.91 29.62 -25.15
N PRO A 163 -19.23 30.40 -26.20
CA PRO A 163 -19.29 29.86 -27.56
C PRO A 163 -17.95 29.30 -28.04
N ARG A 164 -17.93 28.05 -28.51
CA ARG A 164 -16.71 27.37 -28.99
C ARG A 164 -16.19 27.88 -30.34
N ASP A 165 -17.06 28.55 -31.11
CA ASP A 165 -16.78 28.98 -32.47
C ASP A 165 -16.16 30.38 -32.56
N PHE A 166 -15.26 30.79 -31.65
CA PHE A 166 -14.62 32.11 -31.70
C PHE A 166 -13.62 32.25 -32.88
N LEU A 167 -14.19 32.37 -34.08
CA LEU A 167 -13.72 33.08 -35.29
C LEU A 167 -12.51 32.48 -36.05
N GLY A 168 -12.68 31.28 -36.62
CA GLY A 168 -12.04 30.91 -37.89
C GLY A 168 -10.74 30.06 -37.83
N GLY A 169 -10.46 29.44 -36.69
CA GLY A 169 -9.38 28.46 -36.46
C GLY A 169 -9.52 27.81 -35.07
N VAL A 170 -8.67 26.82 -34.75
CA VAL A 170 -8.66 26.01 -33.51
C VAL A 170 -8.14 26.82 -32.29
N GLY A 171 -8.46 28.11 -32.22
CA GLY A 171 -7.79 29.09 -31.34
C GLY A 171 -7.84 28.74 -29.86
N ASP A 172 -6.97 29.40 -29.10
CA ASP A 172 -6.82 29.27 -27.65
C ASP A 172 -8.16 29.29 -26.89
N THR A 173 -8.36 28.27 -26.03
CA THR A 173 -9.57 28.11 -25.22
C THR A 173 -9.50 28.84 -23.88
N GLU A 174 -8.36 29.44 -23.54
CA GLU A 174 -8.18 30.25 -22.32
C GLU A 174 -8.51 29.49 -21.01
N HIS A 175 -8.30 28.17 -20.99
CA HIS A 175 -8.51 27.31 -19.81
C HIS A 175 -7.30 27.24 -18.89
N LEU A 176 -6.08 27.35 -19.42
CA LEU A 176 -4.85 27.30 -18.63
C LEU A 176 -4.01 28.55 -18.89
N TRP A 177 -3.60 29.20 -17.81
CA TRP A 177 -2.85 30.45 -17.81
C TRP A 177 -1.62 30.28 -16.94
N ARG A 178 -0.43 30.42 -17.53
CA ARG A 178 0.80 30.47 -16.77
C ARG A 178 0.94 31.82 -16.08
N ASN A 179 1.30 31.80 -14.81
CA ASN A 179 1.64 32.98 -14.04
C ASN A 179 3.10 33.39 -14.35
N ASP A 180 3.29 34.58 -14.88
CA ASP A 180 4.61 35.16 -15.17
C ASP A 180 4.82 36.42 -14.29
N SER A 181 4.33 36.38 -13.05
CA SER A 181 4.34 37.54 -12.14
C SER A 181 5.73 37.84 -11.62
N GLU A 182 5.95 39.09 -11.25
CA GLU A 182 7.15 39.53 -10.51
C GLU A 182 6.65 40.34 -9.32
N ALA A 183 7.28 40.22 -8.14
CA ALA A 183 6.85 40.85 -6.89
C ALA A 183 6.24 42.27 -7.06
N GLY A 184 4.95 42.41 -6.71
CA GLY A 184 4.16 43.63 -6.84
C GLY A 184 3.58 43.89 -8.24
N ARG A 185 3.59 42.89 -9.13
CA ARG A 185 3.04 42.98 -10.48
C ARG A 185 2.54 41.63 -11.00
N ILE A 186 1.24 41.43 -10.84
CA ILE A 186 0.52 40.27 -11.37
C ILE A 186 0.50 40.25 -12.91
N ARG A 187 0.83 39.12 -13.51
CA ARG A 187 0.81 38.89 -14.96
C ARG A 187 0.57 37.41 -15.31
N PHE A 188 -0.41 37.17 -16.17
CA PHE A 188 -0.74 35.87 -16.73
C PHE A 188 -0.60 35.83 -18.26
N SER A 189 -0.25 34.65 -18.77
CA SER A 189 -0.22 34.33 -20.20
C SER A 189 -1.02 33.05 -20.46
N SER A 190 -2.02 33.12 -21.35
CA SER A 190 -2.76 31.90 -21.73
C SER A 190 -1.85 30.94 -22.49
N VAL A 191 -1.82 29.70 -22.03
CA VAL A 191 -0.98 28.61 -22.56
C VAL A 191 -1.81 27.41 -23.02
N SER A 192 -3.15 27.48 -23.01
CA SER A 192 -4.02 26.33 -23.30
C SER A 192 -3.72 25.64 -24.65
N GLU A 193 -3.32 26.39 -25.68
CA GLU A 193 -2.91 25.81 -26.97
C GLU A 193 -1.54 25.11 -26.88
N GLU A 194 -0.56 25.75 -26.26
CA GLU A 194 0.82 25.24 -26.13
C GLU A 194 0.88 24.03 -25.18
N ALA A 195 0.17 24.09 -24.06
CA ALA A 195 0.10 23.05 -23.06
C ALA A 195 -0.78 21.85 -23.48
N GLY A 196 -1.46 21.91 -24.63
CA GLY A 196 -2.25 20.78 -25.16
C GLY A 196 -3.68 20.65 -24.60
N ILE A 197 -4.13 21.60 -23.76
CA ILE A 197 -5.50 21.62 -23.21
C ILE A 197 -6.55 21.99 -24.27
N ALA A 198 -6.31 23.06 -25.03
CA ALA A 198 -7.27 23.59 -26.01
C ALA A 198 -7.66 22.56 -27.10
N PRO A 199 -6.73 21.80 -27.71
CA PRO A 199 -7.09 20.76 -28.68
C PRO A 199 -8.02 19.70 -28.11
N SER A 200 -7.79 19.26 -26.87
CA SER A 200 -8.60 18.25 -26.18
C SER A 200 -10.01 18.77 -25.89
N VAL A 201 -10.10 19.99 -25.38
CA VAL A 201 -11.38 20.62 -25.08
C VAL A 201 -12.17 20.81 -26.38
N ILE A 202 -11.59 21.40 -27.43
CA ILE A 202 -12.31 21.69 -28.68
C ILE A 202 -12.73 20.42 -29.44
N LEU A 203 -11.82 19.44 -29.61
CA LEU A 203 -11.98 18.32 -30.55
C LEU A 203 -12.02 16.97 -29.84
N ASN A 204 -12.94 16.81 -28.91
CA ASN A 204 -13.15 15.51 -28.28
C ASN A 204 -13.95 14.55 -29.18
N THR A 205 -13.25 13.65 -29.87
CA THR A 205 -13.87 12.79 -30.90
C THR A 205 -14.47 11.48 -30.37
N ASP A 206 -14.47 11.25 -29.06
CA ASP A 206 -15.05 10.03 -28.49
C ASP A 206 -16.56 9.95 -28.79
N PRO A 207 -17.07 8.80 -29.29
CA PRO A 207 -18.47 8.65 -29.69
C PRO A 207 -19.47 8.74 -28.53
N ARG A 208 -19.03 8.61 -27.26
CA ARG A 208 -19.88 8.73 -26.06
C ARG A 208 -20.18 10.19 -25.70
N ILE A 209 -19.41 11.12 -26.24
CA ILE A 209 -19.40 12.51 -25.80
C ILE A 209 -20.35 13.35 -26.66
N SER A 210 -21.18 14.13 -25.99
CA SER A 210 -22.15 14.99 -26.65
C SER A 210 -21.53 16.34 -26.99
N GLN A 211 -20.97 16.46 -28.20
CA GLN A 211 -20.41 17.71 -28.70
C GLN A 211 -21.43 18.87 -28.66
N ARG A 212 -21.02 20.00 -28.08
CA ARG A 212 -21.83 21.22 -27.93
C ARG A 212 -21.23 22.39 -28.72
N ALA A 213 -22.09 23.36 -29.05
CA ALA A 213 -21.68 24.61 -29.70
C ALA A 213 -21.11 25.64 -28.70
N PHE A 214 -21.06 25.27 -27.42
CA PHE A 214 -20.54 26.05 -26.31
C PHE A 214 -19.65 25.15 -25.43
N ASP A 215 -18.84 25.75 -24.58
CA ASP A 215 -17.93 25.04 -23.70
C ASP A 215 -18.68 24.34 -22.56
N PRO A 216 -18.50 23.04 -22.31
CA PRO A 216 -19.16 22.33 -21.22
C PRO A 216 -18.32 22.20 -19.93
N THR A 217 -17.12 22.80 -19.84
CA THR A 217 -16.25 22.67 -18.66
C THR A 217 -16.76 23.46 -17.46
N PHE A 218 -16.75 22.83 -16.29
CA PHE A 218 -17.19 23.42 -15.03
C PHE A 218 -16.04 23.66 -14.06
N THR A 219 -15.43 22.60 -13.55
CA THR A 219 -14.61 22.68 -12.33
C THR A 219 -13.25 22.05 -12.57
N PRO A 220 -12.19 22.86 -12.72
CA PRO A 220 -10.82 22.37 -12.71
C PRO A 220 -10.33 22.07 -11.28
N THR A 221 -9.41 21.13 -11.14
CA THR A 221 -8.69 20.85 -9.89
C THR A 221 -7.27 20.42 -10.23
N PHE A 222 -6.28 21.09 -9.65
CA PHE A 222 -4.90 20.61 -9.67
C PHE A 222 -4.69 19.64 -8.51
N ALA A 223 -4.11 18.48 -8.81
CA ALA A 223 -3.78 17.46 -7.80
C ALA A 223 -2.66 16.57 -8.32
N ARG A 224 -1.86 15.99 -7.41
CA ARG A 224 -0.86 14.97 -7.80
C ARG A 224 -1.55 13.60 -7.91
N ILE A 225 -1.87 13.13 -9.11
CA ILE A 225 -2.66 11.91 -9.33
C ILE A 225 -1.77 10.70 -9.61
N ASP A 226 -0.64 10.88 -10.30
CA ASP A 226 0.37 9.82 -10.48
C ASP A 226 1.60 9.96 -9.55
N ASP A 227 1.48 10.82 -8.53
CA ASP A 227 2.45 11.09 -7.45
C ASP A 227 3.88 11.39 -7.95
N ASP A 228 3.99 12.12 -9.06
CA ASP A 228 5.26 12.34 -9.74
C ASP A 228 5.94 13.70 -9.48
N GLU A 229 5.52 14.35 -8.39
CA GLU A 229 5.79 15.74 -7.97
C GLU A 229 5.06 16.82 -8.80
N TYR A 230 4.73 16.58 -10.06
CA TYR A 230 4.08 17.59 -10.90
C TYR A 230 2.56 17.56 -10.71
N PRO A 231 1.90 18.72 -10.53
CA PRO A 231 0.44 18.75 -10.47
C PRO A 231 -0.19 18.34 -11.81
N ASP A 232 -1.12 17.40 -11.74
CA ASP A 232 -2.02 17.01 -12.82
C ASP A 232 -3.28 17.89 -12.82
N LEU A 233 -4.04 17.85 -13.92
CA LEU A 233 -5.27 18.62 -14.05
C LEU A 233 -6.47 17.71 -14.25
N LEU A 234 -7.37 17.70 -13.27
CA LEU A 234 -8.72 17.16 -13.38
C LEU A 234 -9.65 18.27 -13.86
N MET A 235 -10.48 17.99 -14.86
CA MET A 235 -11.41 18.97 -15.43
C MET A 235 -12.80 18.35 -15.50
N VAL A 236 -13.69 18.70 -14.57
CA VAL A 236 -15.09 18.26 -14.59
C VAL A 236 -15.85 18.97 -15.71
N GLY A 237 -16.68 18.24 -16.45
CA GLY A 237 -17.47 18.80 -17.54
C GLY A 237 -18.82 18.13 -17.76
N ASP A 238 -19.79 18.95 -18.17
CA ASP A 238 -21.14 18.51 -18.50
C ASP A 238 -21.17 17.63 -19.77
N PHE A 239 -22.18 16.78 -19.91
CA PHE A 239 -22.39 15.94 -21.10
C PHE A 239 -21.22 14.98 -21.44
N ASN A 240 -20.66 14.37 -20.40
CA ASN A 240 -19.62 13.35 -20.39
C ASN A 240 -18.28 13.91 -20.86
N PHE A 241 -18.02 15.16 -20.46
CA PHE A 241 -16.86 15.94 -20.89
C PHE A 241 -15.80 16.09 -19.80
N SER A 242 -15.97 15.40 -18.66
CA SER A 242 -14.92 15.32 -17.66
C SER A 242 -13.66 14.71 -18.26
N GLN A 243 -12.51 15.27 -17.93
CA GLN A 243 -11.21 14.89 -18.47
C GLN A 243 -10.14 14.84 -17.39
N VAL A 244 -9.23 13.88 -17.54
CA VAL A 244 -8.01 13.72 -16.75
C VAL A 244 -6.81 14.04 -17.64
N PHE A 245 -6.00 15.00 -17.20
CA PHE A 245 -4.81 15.45 -17.88
C PHE A 245 -3.59 15.20 -17.00
N LEU A 246 -2.72 14.29 -17.43
CA LEU A 246 -1.45 14.07 -16.73
C LEU A 246 -0.38 15.03 -17.25
N ASN A 247 0.41 15.57 -16.35
CA ASN A 247 1.48 16.50 -16.66
C ASN A 247 2.65 15.75 -17.32
N ASN A 248 3.20 16.28 -18.42
CA ASN A 248 4.34 15.65 -19.11
C ASN A 248 5.69 16.13 -18.58
N ARG A 249 5.72 17.01 -17.57
CA ARG A 249 6.92 17.63 -16.96
C ARG A 249 7.71 18.53 -17.90
N ASP A 250 7.11 18.94 -19.01
CA ASP A 250 7.71 19.83 -20.01
C ASP A 250 6.86 21.08 -20.29
N GLY A 251 5.93 21.38 -19.38
CA GLY A 251 4.95 22.46 -19.51
C GLY A 251 3.74 22.09 -20.38
N THR A 252 3.56 20.81 -20.72
CA THR A 252 2.41 20.31 -21.48
C THR A 252 1.68 19.18 -20.76
N PHE A 253 0.43 18.94 -21.16
CA PHE A 253 -0.41 17.88 -20.63
C PHE A 253 -0.78 16.85 -21.70
N ARG A 254 -0.93 15.60 -21.28
CA ARG A 254 -1.57 14.54 -22.05
C ARG A 254 -2.97 14.26 -21.49
N ASN A 255 -3.98 14.28 -22.35
CA ASN A 255 -5.30 13.78 -21.97
C ASN A 255 -5.25 12.23 -21.91
N VAL A 256 -5.47 11.67 -20.74
CA VAL A 256 -5.46 10.22 -20.48
C VAL A 256 -6.83 9.65 -20.12
N THR A 257 -7.87 10.45 -20.27
CA THR A 257 -9.24 10.08 -19.88
C THR A 257 -9.67 8.77 -20.51
N ASP A 258 -9.95 7.78 -19.69
CA ASP A 258 -10.65 6.57 -20.10
C ASP A 258 -12.16 6.79 -19.98
N TYR A 259 -12.84 7.09 -21.08
CA TYR A 259 -14.29 7.27 -21.10
C TYR A 259 -15.08 5.96 -20.92
N GLU A 260 -14.45 4.80 -20.69
CA GLU A 260 -15.12 3.60 -20.14
C GLU A 260 -15.24 3.67 -18.62
N VAL A 261 -14.34 4.40 -17.95
CA VAL A 261 -14.31 4.58 -16.50
C VAL A 261 -14.88 5.93 -16.09
N ILE A 262 -14.39 7.02 -16.68
CA ILE A 262 -14.84 8.39 -16.41
C ILE A 262 -16.18 8.64 -17.12
N VAL A 263 -17.27 8.22 -16.46
CA VAL A 263 -18.62 8.13 -17.04
C VAL A 263 -19.66 8.93 -16.28
N ASP A 264 -19.27 9.93 -15.49
CA ASP A 264 -20.16 10.79 -14.69
C ASP A 264 -21.35 11.36 -15.46
N GLY A 265 -21.23 11.47 -16.78
CA GLY A 265 -22.34 11.77 -17.67
C GLY A 265 -22.66 13.26 -17.69
N ASN A 266 -22.96 13.88 -16.56
CA ASN A 266 -23.11 15.33 -16.45
C ASN A 266 -22.44 15.78 -15.14
N GLY A 267 -21.11 15.77 -15.07
CA GLY A 267 -20.38 16.21 -13.88
C GLY A 267 -20.48 17.73 -13.64
N MET A 268 -20.48 18.16 -12.38
CA MET A 268 -20.47 19.58 -11.97
C MET A 268 -19.37 19.92 -10.95
N GLY A 269 -19.45 19.33 -9.76
CA GLY A 269 -18.52 19.54 -8.65
C GLY A 269 -17.35 18.57 -8.70
N SER A 270 -16.25 18.96 -8.06
CA SER A 270 -15.02 18.18 -7.90
C SER A 270 -14.64 18.20 -6.42
N ALA A 271 -14.39 17.02 -5.85
CA ALA A 271 -13.73 16.88 -4.56
C ALA A 271 -12.62 15.83 -4.69
N VAL A 272 -11.42 16.15 -4.20
CA VAL A 272 -10.24 15.29 -4.31
C VAL A 272 -9.69 15.03 -2.91
N GLY A 273 -9.37 13.78 -2.59
CA GLY A 273 -8.90 13.38 -1.27
C GLY A 273 -8.71 11.87 -1.19
N ASP A 274 -7.80 11.43 -0.32
CA ASP A 274 -7.53 10.03 0.00
C ASP A 274 -8.66 9.49 0.90
N TYR A 275 -9.73 8.94 0.30
CA TYR A 275 -10.93 8.55 1.06
C TYR A 275 -10.82 7.15 1.66
N ASP A 276 -9.99 6.28 1.10
CA ASP A 276 -9.81 4.90 1.57
C ASP A 276 -8.48 4.64 2.30
N GLY A 277 -7.62 5.66 2.41
CA GLY A 277 -6.41 5.65 3.22
C GLY A 277 -5.27 4.89 2.58
N ASP A 278 -5.26 4.76 1.25
CA ASP A 278 -4.25 4.00 0.51
C ASP A 278 -3.01 4.83 0.13
N GLY A 279 -3.06 6.15 0.38
CA GLY A 279 -1.94 7.06 0.21
C GLY A 279 -1.84 7.69 -1.17
N ASP A 280 -2.85 7.55 -2.02
CA ASP A 280 -3.02 8.38 -3.21
C ASP A 280 -4.36 9.18 -3.18
N LEU A 281 -4.62 10.02 -4.19
CA LEU A 281 -5.75 10.96 -4.16
C LEU A 281 -6.87 10.53 -5.09
N ASP A 282 -8.04 10.30 -4.51
CA ASP A 282 -9.25 9.90 -5.24
C ASP A 282 -10.08 11.08 -5.69
N TRP A 283 -11.01 10.83 -6.61
CA TRP A 283 -11.80 11.88 -7.23
C TRP A 283 -13.31 11.62 -7.18
N PHE A 284 -14.01 12.44 -6.42
CA PHE A 284 -15.47 12.50 -6.42
C PHE A 284 -15.98 13.58 -7.37
N VAL A 285 -16.92 13.19 -8.24
CA VAL A 285 -17.62 14.06 -9.19
C VAL A 285 -19.11 14.02 -8.93
N SER A 286 -19.68 15.15 -8.51
CA SER A 286 -21.14 15.28 -8.38
C SER A 286 -21.81 15.33 -9.75
N SER A 287 -22.99 14.71 -9.87
CA SER A 287 -23.70 14.59 -11.15
C SER A 287 -25.22 14.40 -10.95
N ILE A 288 -25.94 14.13 -12.03
CA ILE A 288 -27.40 14.00 -12.06
C ILE A 288 -27.83 12.53 -12.12
N LEU A 289 -28.69 12.13 -11.18
CA LEU A 289 -29.42 10.86 -11.20
C LEU A 289 -30.90 11.09 -11.52
N ALA A 290 -31.27 10.96 -12.80
CA ALA A 290 -32.67 10.94 -13.21
C ALA A 290 -33.28 9.54 -13.23
N ILE A 291 -34.51 9.43 -12.73
CA ILE A 291 -35.29 8.21 -12.58
C ILE A 291 -36.49 8.23 -13.55
N GLY A 292 -36.68 7.15 -14.32
CA GLY A 292 -37.84 6.95 -15.21
C GLY A 292 -37.48 6.31 -16.56
N GLU A 293 -38.46 5.85 -17.34
CA GLU A 293 -38.19 5.17 -18.63
C GLU A 293 -37.87 6.16 -19.77
N ASP A 294 -38.38 7.39 -19.74
CA ASP A 294 -38.29 8.39 -20.83
C ASP A 294 -37.55 9.70 -20.44
N VAL A 295 -36.47 9.59 -19.65
CA VAL A 295 -35.60 10.74 -19.32
C VAL A 295 -34.98 11.34 -20.60
N PRO A 296 -35.02 12.68 -20.80
CA PRO A 296 -34.38 13.35 -21.93
C PRO A 296 -32.88 13.02 -22.02
N SER A 297 -32.34 12.90 -23.23
CA SER A 297 -30.95 12.47 -23.46
C SER A 297 -29.86 13.44 -22.95
N HIS A 298 -30.23 14.63 -22.48
CA HIS A 298 -29.31 15.62 -21.90
C HIS A 298 -29.38 15.66 -20.37
N VAL A 299 -30.23 14.83 -19.76
CA VAL A 299 -30.33 14.65 -18.31
C VAL A 299 -29.73 13.27 -17.99
N SER A 300 -28.67 13.25 -17.20
CA SER A 300 -27.95 12.01 -16.86
C SER A 300 -28.80 11.07 -16.00
N ARG A 301 -28.55 9.76 -16.17
CA ARG A 301 -29.13 8.67 -15.36
C ARG A 301 -28.08 7.95 -14.54
N VAL A 302 -26.87 8.50 -14.52
CA VAL A 302 -25.70 7.86 -13.95
C VAL A 302 -25.58 8.24 -12.47
N GLY A 303 -25.89 9.49 -12.12
CA GLY A 303 -25.65 9.98 -10.76
C GLY A 303 -24.17 10.29 -10.52
N ASN A 304 -23.82 10.59 -9.27
CA ASN A 304 -22.45 10.92 -8.86
C ASN A 304 -21.48 9.80 -9.22
N ARG A 305 -20.19 10.13 -9.28
CA ARG A 305 -19.11 9.17 -9.42
C ARG A 305 -18.07 9.38 -8.32
N LEU A 306 -17.59 8.27 -7.75
CA LEU A 306 -16.36 8.23 -6.97
C LEU A 306 -15.36 7.36 -7.73
N TYR A 307 -14.26 7.96 -8.14
CA TYR A 307 -13.19 7.28 -8.84
C TYR A 307 -12.05 7.05 -7.85
N ARG A 308 -11.78 5.78 -7.53
CA ARG A 308 -10.58 5.43 -6.79
C ARG A 308 -9.38 5.54 -7.73
N ASN A 309 -8.31 6.19 -7.29
CA ASN A 309 -7.08 6.26 -8.04
C ASN A 309 -6.16 5.10 -7.63
N ASP A 310 -5.51 4.46 -8.61
CA ASP A 310 -4.51 3.43 -8.37
C ASP A 310 -3.25 3.86 -9.16
N GLU A 311 -2.42 4.73 -8.55
CA GLU A 311 -1.17 5.25 -9.15
C GLU A 311 -1.35 5.91 -10.54
N GLY A 312 -2.32 6.81 -10.68
CA GLY A 312 -2.57 7.53 -11.94
C GLY A 312 -3.61 6.88 -12.85
N VAL A 313 -4.18 5.74 -12.43
CA VAL A 313 -5.22 5.02 -13.15
C VAL A 313 -6.48 4.95 -12.31
N PHE A 314 -7.55 5.60 -12.78
CA PHE A 314 -8.83 5.59 -12.08
C PHE A 314 -9.63 4.29 -12.30
N VAL A 315 -10.37 3.89 -11.27
CA VAL A 315 -11.41 2.86 -11.25
C VAL A 315 -12.71 3.45 -10.72
N ASP A 316 -13.85 3.14 -11.32
CA ASP A 316 -15.16 3.58 -10.82
C ASP A 316 -15.56 2.75 -9.58
N ALA A 317 -15.43 3.34 -8.39
CA ALA A 317 -15.76 2.75 -7.09
C ALA A 317 -17.19 3.06 -6.62
N THR A 318 -17.97 3.80 -7.42
CA THR A 318 -19.26 4.39 -7.02
C THR A 318 -20.26 3.38 -6.44
N GLU A 319 -20.37 2.20 -7.05
CA GLU A 319 -21.33 1.18 -6.62
C GLU A 319 -20.93 0.53 -5.28
N VAL A 320 -19.63 0.43 -5.00
CA VAL A 320 -19.11 -0.09 -3.73
C VAL A 320 -19.26 0.98 -2.64
N ALA A 321 -18.99 2.24 -2.99
CA ALA A 321 -19.09 3.39 -2.12
C ALA A 321 -20.54 3.77 -1.75
N ASP A 322 -21.55 3.34 -2.53
CA ASP A 322 -22.98 3.67 -2.35
C ASP A 322 -23.27 5.19 -2.42
N VAL A 323 -22.54 5.91 -3.28
CA VAL A 323 -22.67 7.38 -3.45
C VAL A 323 -23.39 7.80 -4.73
N ALA A 324 -23.88 6.83 -5.53
CA ALA A 324 -24.50 7.08 -6.83
C ALA A 324 -25.75 7.98 -6.76
N ASP A 325 -26.54 7.89 -5.67
CA ASP A 325 -27.77 8.68 -5.48
C ASP A 325 -27.47 10.14 -5.11
N GLY A 326 -26.99 10.87 -6.10
CA GLY A 326 -26.67 12.27 -5.99
C GLY A 326 -27.87 13.20 -6.06
N GLY A 327 -28.98 12.79 -6.68
CA GLY A 327 -30.03 13.74 -7.07
C GLY A 327 -29.57 14.63 -8.23
N TRP A 328 -29.71 15.95 -8.12
CA TRP A 328 -29.08 16.91 -9.05
C TRP A 328 -27.94 17.67 -8.35
N GLY A 329 -26.75 17.05 -8.32
CA GLY A 329 -25.56 17.53 -7.63
C GLY A 329 -24.91 18.78 -8.22
N TRP A 330 -24.30 19.59 -7.36
CA TRP A 330 -23.52 20.78 -7.70
C TRP A 330 -22.21 20.82 -6.88
N GLY A 331 -21.91 21.88 -6.14
CA GLY A 331 -20.71 21.97 -5.28
C GLY A 331 -20.60 20.81 -4.29
N SER A 332 -19.39 20.29 -4.15
CA SER A 332 -19.04 19.13 -3.33
C SER A 332 -17.72 19.35 -2.59
N CYS A 333 -17.54 18.74 -1.42
CA CYS A 333 -16.27 18.74 -0.70
C CYS A 333 -16.05 17.42 0.04
N PHE A 334 -14.79 17.04 0.18
CA PHE A 334 -14.35 16.10 1.20
C PHE A 334 -14.12 16.84 2.52
N LEU A 335 -14.55 16.26 3.63
CA LEU A 335 -14.37 16.74 5.00
C LEU A 335 -14.57 15.57 5.97
N ASP A 336 -14.20 15.70 7.24
CA ASP A 336 -14.50 14.70 8.27
C ASP A 336 -15.52 15.33 9.23
N PHE A 337 -16.78 14.85 9.21
CA PHE A 337 -17.87 15.45 9.99
C PHE A 337 -17.70 15.20 11.48
N GLU A 338 -17.22 14.03 11.87
CA GLU A 338 -17.13 13.56 13.25
C GLU A 338 -15.71 13.52 13.81
N ASN A 339 -14.74 14.03 13.06
CA ASN A 339 -13.33 13.99 13.38
C ASN A 339 -12.83 12.56 13.68
N ASP A 340 -13.41 11.54 13.06
CA ASP A 340 -13.09 10.15 13.34
C ASP A 340 -11.88 9.60 12.57
N GLY A 341 -11.43 10.35 11.57
CA GLY A 341 -10.28 10.07 10.74
C GLY A 341 -10.61 9.73 9.28
N ASP A 342 -11.85 9.34 9.01
CA ASP A 342 -12.29 8.96 7.67
C ASP A 342 -12.82 10.21 6.92
N LEU A 343 -12.54 10.31 5.61
CA LEU A 343 -13.11 11.39 4.79
C LEU A 343 -14.55 11.08 4.40
N ASP A 344 -15.44 12.02 4.69
CA ASP A 344 -16.84 12.09 4.30
C ASP A 344 -17.05 13.01 3.09
N ILE A 345 -18.23 12.92 2.46
CA ILE A 345 -18.58 13.76 1.31
C ILE A 345 -19.85 14.55 1.61
N TYR A 346 -19.77 15.87 1.42
CA TYR A 346 -20.95 16.71 1.29
C TYR A 346 -21.11 17.19 -0.14
N HIS A 347 -22.34 17.18 -0.67
CA HIS A 347 -22.66 17.94 -1.87
C HIS A 347 -24.04 18.57 -1.80
N THR A 348 -24.21 19.71 -2.49
CA THR A 348 -25.49 20.41 -2.56
C THR A 348 -26.30 20.05 -3.80
N ASN A 349 -27.62 20.14 -3.67
CA ASN A 349 -28.57 19.74 -4.71
C ASN A 349 -29.54 20.82 -5.18
N GLY A 350 -30.13 20.57 -6.35
CA GLY A 350 -31.42 21.12 -6.76
C GLY A 350 -31.46 21.65 -8.19
N TRP A 351 -32.59 21.43 -8.86
CA TRP A 351 -32.89 22.04 -10.17
C TRP A 351 -34.38 22.40 -10.30
N THR A 352 -34.68 23.50 -11.01
CA THR A 352 -36.05 24.02 -11.12
C THR A 352 -36.89 23.38 -12.23
N GLU A 353 -36.28 22.54 -13.08
CA GLU A 353 -36.93 21.85 -14.19
C GLU A 353 -36.83 20.32 -14.01
N PHE A 354 -37.55 19.58 -14.85
CA PHE A 354 -37.49 18.10 -14.89
C PHE A 354 -37.86 17.39 -13.58
N ASP A 355 -38.64 18.04 -12.71
CA ASP A 355 -39.07 17.51 -11.42
C ASP A 355 -39.73 16.11 -11.52
N GLU A 356 -40.39 15.82 -12.65
CA GLU A 356 -40.97 14.51 -12.93
C GLU A 356 -39.98 13.35 -13.03
N TYR A 357 -38.67 13.62 -13.14
CA TYR A 357 -37.61 12.62 -13.32
C TYR A 357 -36.67 12.49 -12.11
N GLY A 358 -37.03 13.00 -10.94
CA GLY A 358 -36.16 12.90 -9.76
C GLY A 358 -36.56 13.77 -8.57
N GLY A 359 -37.60 14.60 -8.70
CA GLY A 359 -38.02 15.50 -7.61
C GLY A 359 -37.07 16.67 -7.39
N PHE A 360 -36.29 17.05 -8.40
CA PHE A 360 -35.19 18.02 -8.34
C PHE A 360 -35.53 19.39 -7.73
N THR A 361 -36.81 19.81 -7.75
CA THR A 361 -37.23 21.10 -7.18
C THR A 361 -37.20 21.13 -5.66
N ARG A 362 -37.24 19.96 -5.02
CA ARG A 362 -37.19 19.77 -3.55
C ARG A 362 -36.20 18.69 -3.16
N ASP A 363 -35.19 18.51 -4.00
CA ASP A 363 -34.13 17.55 -3.78
C ASP A 363 -33.18 18.06 -2.70
N ALA A 364 -32.99 17.23 -1.69
CA ALA A 364 -32.20 17.56 -0.53
C ALA A 364 -30.72 17.36 -0.84
N SER A 365 -29.84 18.22 -0.32
CA SER A 365 -28.39 18.00 -0.29
C SER A 365 -28.05 16.64 0.34
N ARG A 366 -26.89 16.08 -0.02
CA ARG A 366 -26.43 14.78 0.49
C ARG A 366 -25.22 14.98 1.41
N ALA A 367 -25.15 14.15 2.44
CA ALA A 367 -24.01 14.08 3.37
C ALA A 367 -23.69 12.60 3.56
N PHE A 368 -22.76 12.11 2.76
CA PHE A 368 -22.30 10.73 2.76
C PHE A 368 -21.24 10.59 3.85
N VAL A 369 -21.62 9.97 4.97
CA VAL A 369 -20.71 9.68 6.07
C VAL A 369 -20.07 8.32 5.84
N SER A 370 -18.74 8.24 5.95
CA SER A 370 -17.97 7.01 5.84
C SER A 370 -18.47 5.97 6.86
N ASN A 371 -18.45 4.71 6.46
CA ASN A 371 -18.67 3.58 7.38
C ASN A 371 -17.41 2.73 7.57
N GLY A 372 -16.26 3.23 7.14
CA GLY A 372 -14.99 2.52 7.02
C GLY A 372 -14.94 1.57 5.82
N ALA A 373 -13.75 1.12 5.44
CA ALA A 373 -13.53 0.17 4.35
C ALA A 373 -14.09 0.62 2.97
N GLY A 374 -14.07 1.93 2.69
CA GLY A 374 -14.41 2.52 1.39
C GLY A 374 -15.92 2.67 1.09
N GLY A 375 -16.80 2.43 2.07
CA GLY A 375 -18.25 2.57 1.93
C GLY A 375 -18.81 3.83 2.60
N PHE A 376 -19.94 4.34 2.09
CA PHE A 376 -20.62 5.51 2.66
C PHE A 376 -22.07 5.25 3.01
N ARG A 377 -22.65 6.18 3.77
CA ARG A 377 -24.09 6.25 4.04
C ARG A 377 -24.58 7.69 3.99
N ASP A 378 -25.60 7.97 3.18
CA ASP A 378 -26.30 9.25 3.24
C ASP A 378 -26.98 9.45 4.60
N SER A 379 -26.50 10.47 5.31
CA SER A 379 -26.89 10.86 6.65
C SER A 379 -27.40 12.31 6.71
N ALA A 380 -27.62 12.97 5.57
CA ALA A 380 -28.01 14.39 5.50
C ALA A 380 -29.19 14.74 6.44
N ALA A 381 -30.28 13.97 6.37
CA ALA A 381 -31.46 14.22 7.21
C ALA A 381 -31.21 13.96 8.72
N THR A 382 -30.25 13.10 9.06
CA THR A 382 -29.89 12.81 10.46
C THR A 382 -29.01 13.92 11.04
N LEU A 383 -28.11 14.46 10.22
CA LEU A 383 -27.21 15.57 10.55
C LEU A 383 -27.92 16.93 10.46
N GLY A 384 -29.10 17.00 9.83
CA GLY A 384 -29.81 18.25 9.58
C GLY A 384 -29.21 19.08 8.44
N LEU A 385 -28.55 18.40 7.50
CA LEU A 385 -27.92 18.94 6.30
C LEU A 385 -28.75 18.66 5.03
N ASP A 386 -30.02 18.24 5.17
CA ASP A 386 -30.95 17.95 4.08
C ASP A 386 -31.58 19.22 3.46
N ASP A 387 -30.75 20.21 3.14
CA ASP A 387 -31.16 21.50 2.56
C ASP A 387 -31.79 21.33 1.17
N THR A 388 -32.92 22.00 0.91
CA THR A 388 -33.68 21.93 -0.36
C THR A 388 -33.81 23.27 -1.10
N GLU A 389 -33.08 24.32 -0.67
CA GLU A 389 -33.23 25.71 -1.14
C GLU A 389 -32.54 26.00 -2.49
N GLN A 390 -32.25 24.95 -3.28
CA GLN A 390 -31.56 25.02 -4.58
C GLN A 390 -30.12 25.52 -4.46
N GLY A 391 -29.26 24.73 -3.82
CA GLY A 391 -27.86 25.12 -3.62
C GLY A 391 -26.99 25.00 -4.86
N ARG A 392 -25.86 25.72 -4.86
CA ARG A 392 -24.89 25.79 -5.98
C ARG A 392 -23.46 25.64 -5.49
N GLY A 393 -22.91 26.67 -4.87
CA GLY A 393 -21.57 26.65 -4.30
C GLY A 393 -21.58 26.29 -2.82
N VAL A 394 -20.51 25.68 -2.35
CA VAL A 394 -20.31 25.27 -0.96
C VAL A 394 -18.91 25.68 -0.49
N VAL A 395 -18.75 26.16 0.74
CA VAL A 395 -17.43 26.32 1.36
C VAL A 395 -17.39 25.46 2.61
N CYS A 396 -16.41 24.57 2.69
CA CYS A 396 -16.15 23.69 3.82
C CYS A 396 -14.88 24.18 4.52
N ALA A 397 -15.04 24.75 5.71
CA ALA A 397 -13.96 25.38 6.48
C ALA A 397 -14.34 25.43 7.96
N ASP A 398 -13.36 25.36 8.84
CA ASP A 398 -13.55 25.62 10.28
C ASP A 398 -13.57 27.15 10.51
N PHE A 399 -14.76 27.75 10.62
CA PHE A 399 -14.92 29.21 10.68
C PHE A 399 -14.78 29.78 12.10
N ASP A 400 -14.76 28.96 13.15
CA ASP A 400 -14.49 29.40 14.51
C ASP A 400 -13.24 28.80 15.17
N ASN A 401 -12.43 28.11 14.37
CA ASN A 401 -11.12 27.58 14.71
C ASN A 401 -11.18 26.57 15.87
N ASP A 402 -12.25 25.77 15.94
CA ASP A 402 -12.50 24.81 17.01
C ASP A 402 -12.27 23.34 16.63
N GLY A 403 -11.90 23.09 15.37
CA GLY A 403 -11.53 21.79 14.83
C GLY A 403 -12.63 21.04 14.12
N ASP A 404 -13.86 21.54 14.15
CA ASP A 404 -14.97 20.93 13.46
C ASP A 404 -15.22 21.68 12.14
N VAL A 405 -15.17 20.99 11.00
CA VAL A 405 -15.36 21.65 9.70
C VAL A 405 -16.82 22.06 9.52
N ASP A 406 -17.06 23.34 9.24
CA ASP A 406 -18.38 23.91 8.99
C ASP A 406 -18.71 24.00 7.51
N ILE A 407 -19.99 24.31 7.20
CA ILE A 407 -20.48 24.42 5.83
C ILE A 407 -21.19 25.76 5.61
N LEU A 408 -20.67 26.59 4.70
CA LEU A 408 -21.37 27.71 4.10
C LEU A 408 -21.93 27.30 2.74
N LEU A 409 -23.25 27.17 2.66
CA LEU A 409 -23.97 26.83 1.45
C LEU A 409 -24.52 28.08 0.76
N LEU A 410 -24.33 28.21 -0.55
CA LEU A 410 -24.90 29.28 -1.39
C LEU A 410 -26.08 28.77 -2.21
N HIS A 411 -27.16 29.56 -2.28
CA HIS A 411 -28.39 29.18 -2.97
C HIS A 411 -28.66 30.00 -4.21
N ALA A 412 -29.45 29.45 -5.13
CA ALA A 412 -30.11 30.17 -6.21
C ALA A 412 -31.38 30.93 -5.78
N ASN A 413 -31.71 30.92 -4.48
CA ASN A 413 -32.89 31.57 -3.92
C ASN A 413 -32.62 33.03 -3.51
N ALA A 414 -33.31 34.00 -4.13
CA ALA A 414 -33.15 35.42 -3.81
C ALA A 414 -33.65 35.84 -2.41
N GLU A 415 -34.56 35.07 -1.80
CA GLU A 415 -35.08 35.34 -0.44
C GLU A 415 -34.17 34.74 0.66
N ASN A 416 -33.42 33.70 0.34
CA ASN A 416 -32.47 33.05 1.23
C ASN A 416 -31.20 32.65 0.45
N ALA A 417 -30.28 33.58 0.26
CA ALA A 417 -29.13 33.40 -0.63
C ALA A 417 -28.01 32.50 -0.07
N ALA A 418 -27.99 32.24 1.25
CA ALA A 418 -26.98 31.39 1.86
C ALA A 418 -27.44 30.79 3.19
N THR A 419 -26.93 29.60 3.53
CA THR A 419 -27.07 28.97 4.85
C THR A 419 -25.69 28.65 5.42
N LEU A 420 -25.40 29.14 6.64
CA LEU A 420 -24.24 28.71 7.42
C LEU A 420 -24.67 27.66 8.44
N TYR A 421 -24.15 26.45 8.26
CA TYR A 421 -24.18 25.35 9.21
C TYR A 421 -22.96 25.45 10.11
N ARG A 422 -23.15 25.17 11.39
CA ARG A 422 -22.06 25.02 12.35
C ARG A 422 -22.00 23.56 12.73
N ASN A 423 -20.83 22.97 12.67
CA ASN A 423 -20.59 21.64 13.19
C ASN A 423 -20.28 21.71 14.71
N ASP A 424 -20.70 20.71 15.47
CA ASP A 424 -20.46 20.66 16.92
C ASP A 424 -20.25 19.18 17.30
N THR A 425 -19.01 18.70 17.19
CA THR A 425 -18.62 17.30 17.42
C THR A 425 -18.12 17.10 18.85
N GLU A 426 -18.36 15.92 19.44
CA GLU A 426 -17.93 15.60 20.80
C GLU A 426 -17.12 14.30 20.86
N GLY A 427 -15.91 14.39 21.43
CA GLY A 427 -15.18 13.24 21.96
C GLY A 427 -14.11 12.64 21.05
N ASN A 428 -14.01 13.09 19.80
CA ASN A 428 -12.86 12.82 18.95
C ASN A 428 -11.89 14.01 18.95
N HIS A 429 -10.69 13.79 18.42
CA HIS A 429 -9.58 14.74 18.38
C HIS A 429 -9.31 15.20 16.95
N TYR A 430 -8.68 16.36 16.81
CA TYR A 430 -8.30 16.90 15.50
C TYR A 430 -6.90 17.52 15.51
N LEU A 431 -6.35 17.76 14.32
CA LEU A 431 -5.23 18.67 14.10
C LEU A 431 -5.57 19.61 12.94
N GLY A 432 -5.58 20.91 13.22
CA GLY A 432 -5.58 21.94 12.18
C GLY A 432 -4.15 22.24 11.75
N VAL A 433 -3.88 22.27 10.44
CA VAL A 433 -2.55 22.53 9.88
C VAL A 433 -2.62 23.71 8.91
N ARG A 434 -1.77 24.71 9.14
CA ARG A 434 -1.58 25.87 8.26
C ARG A 434 -0.13 25.87 7.80
N LEU A 435 0.09 25.94 6.50
CA LEU A 435 1.42 25.94 5.92
C LEU A 435 1.84 27.34 5.50
N GLN A 436 3.11 27.68 5.73
CA GLN A 436 3.74 28.91 5.25
C GLN A 436 4.79 28.53 4.20
N GLY A 437 4.39 28.56 2.93
CA GLY A 437 5.23 28.24 1.78
C GLY A 437 6.28 29.31 1.49
N ARG A 438 7.16 29.02 0.55
CA ARG A 438 8.20 29.94 0.10
C ARG A 438 7.68 30.76 -1.08
N HIS A 439 8.04 32.05 -1.15
CA HIS A 439 7.82 32.85 -2.36
C HIS A 439 8.31 32.10 -3.61
N PRO A 440 7.52 32.04 -4.69
CA PRO A 440 6.23 32.73 -4.87
C PRO A 440 4.99 32.00 -4.32
N ASN A 441 5.03 30.68 -4.13
CA ASN A 441 3.93 29.89 -3.57
C ASN A 441 3.88 29.95 -2.03
N SER A 442 3.55 31.13 -1.48
CA SER A 442 3.46 31.38 -0.04
C SER A 442 2.37 30.56 0.67
N SER A 443 1.34 30.14 -0.07
CA SER A 443 0.22 29.34 0.44
C SER A 443 0.47 27.83 0.42
N ALA A 444 1.65 27.39 -0.03
CA ALA A 444 2.06 25.99 -0.10
C ALA A 444 1.10 25.11 -0.94
N VAL A 445 0.45 25.67 -1.95
CA VAL A 445 -0.50 24.93 -2.80
C VAL A 445 0.25 23.79 -3.49
N GLY A 446 -0.32 22.59 -3.43
CA GLY A 446 0.29 21.36 -3.88
C GLY A 446 1.06 20.61 -2.81
N ALA A 447 1.35 21.20 -1.63
CA ALA A 447 2.04 20.49 -0.55
C ALA A 447 1.20 19.32 -0.01
N ARG A 448 1.83 18.19 0.30
CA ARG A 448 1.19 17.03 0.93
C ARG A 448 1.55 16.96 2.41
N ILE A 449 0.54 16.83 3.27
CA ILE A 449 0.66 16.63 4.69
C ILE A 449 0.37 15.16 4.95
N VAL A 450 1.37 14.43 5.44
CA VAL A 450 1.24 13.03 5.84
C VAL A 450 1.48 12.95 7.33
N LEU A 451 0.57 12.36 8.10
CA LEU A 451 0.79 12.18 9.54
C LEU A 451 0.38 10.79 10.01
N ASP A 452 1.02 10.34 11.07
CA ASP A 452 0.71 9.11 11.81
C ASP A 452 0.14 9.53 13.18
N ALA A 453 -1.09 9.08 13.45
CA ALA A 453 -1.76 9.31 14.73
C ALA A 453 -2.43 8.01 15.21
N GLY A 454 -1.95 7.45 16.32
CA GLY A 454 -2.53 6.24 16.91
C GLY A 454 -2.35 4.97 16.07
N GLY A 455 -1.38 4.94 15.15
CA GLY A 455 -1.11 3.83 14.25
C GLY A 455 -1.92 3.85 12.94
N THR A 456 -2.55 4.98 12.63
CA THR A 456 -3.22 5.27 11.36
C THR A 456 -2.43 6.37 10.65
N ASP A 457 -2.15 6.16 9.35
CA ASP A 457 -1.56 7.16 8.48
C ASP A 457 -2.68 7.98 7.80
N TYR A 458 -2.46 9.29 7.66
CA TYR A 458 -3.41 10.23 7.07
C TYR A 458 -2.71 11.06 6.01
N LEU A 459 -3.36 11.27 4.86
CA LEU A 459 -2.88 12.14 3.78
C LEU A 459 -3.85 13.30 3.54
N ARG A 460 -3.32 14.53 3.43
CA ARG A 460 -4.01 15.69 2.85
C ARG A 460 -3.10 16.39 1.86
N GLU A 461 -3.65 16.88 0.76
CA GLU A 461 -2.94 17.79 -0.14
C GLU A 461 -3.56 19.18 -0.05
N VAL A 462 -2.71 20.21 0.00
CA VAL A 462 -3.17 21.61 0.04
C VAL A 462 -3.64 22.02 -1.34
N HIS A 463 -4.96 22.06 -1.53
CA HIS A 463 -5.56 22.51 -2.78
C HIS A 463 -6.02 23.97 -2.71
N LEU A 464 -5.95 24.64 -3.84
CA LEU A 464 -6.58 25.93 -4.07
C LEU A 464 -7.49 25.82 -5.31
N GLY A 465 -8.39 24.84 -5.25
CA GLY A 465 -9.35 24.50 -6.31
C GLY A 465 -10.78 24.84 -5.92
N SER A 466 -11.59 25.23 -6.91
CA SER A 466 -13.00 25.50 -6.70
C SER A 466 -13.82 24.20 -6.53
N ASN A 467 -14.77 24.19 -5.61
CA ASN A 467 -15.82 23.17 -5.45
C ASN A 467 -17.12 23.65 -6.13
N PHE A 468 -17.15 23.73 -7.45
CA PHE A 468 -18.22 24.33 -8.27
C PHE A 468 -18.79 25.64 -7.68
N ALA A 469 -18.38 26.76 -8.23
CA ALA A 469 -18.83 28.07 -7.80
C ALA A 469 -18.39 28.54 -6.41
N SER A 470 -17.54 27.82 -5.71
CA SER A 470 -16.88 28.29 -4.47
C SER A 470 -15.48 27.69 -4.33
N HIS A 471 -14.63 28.12 -3.39
CA HIS A 471 -13.41 27.37 -3.05
C HIS A 471 -13.13 27.43 -1.55
N ASN A 472 -12.48 26.40 -1.05
CA ASN A 472 -12.08 26.28 0.36
C ASN A 472 -10.76 27.02 0.63
N PRO A 473 -10.49 27.41 1.89
CA PRO A 473 -9.19 27.93 2.30
C PRO A 473 -8.10 26.83 2.24
N THR A 474 -6.83 27.22 2.26
CA THR A 474 -5.69 26.28 2.22
C THR A 474 -5.43 25.55 3.54
N ALA A 475 -5.97 26.06 4.65
CA ALA A 475 -5.86 25.42 5.95
C ALA A 475 -6.53 24.04 5.94
N GLN A 476 -5.81 23.01 6.39
CA GLN A 476 -6.30 21.64 6.45
C GLN A 476 -6.74 21.30 7.87
N VAL A 477 -7.84 20.58 8.01
CA VAL A 477 -8.31 20.02 9.29
C VAL A 477 -8.36 18.50 9.13
N ILE A 478 -7.69 17.80 10.03
CA ILE A 478 -7.56 16.34 10.01
C ILE A 478 -8.17 15.80 11.31
N GLY A 479 -9.25 15.03 11.19
CA GLY A 479 -9.78 14.26 12.30
C GLY A 479 -8.85 13.10 12.66
N LEU A 480 -8.71 12.84 13.95
CA LEU A 480 -7.74 11.89 14.51
C LEU A 480 -8.43 10.82 15.36
N GLY A 481 -9.76 10.78 15.34
CA GLY A 481 -10.58 9.88 16.14
C GLY A 481 -10.20 9.95 17.62
N ARG A 482 -9.69 8.85 18.16
CA ARG A 482 -9.30 8.75 19.58
C ARG A 482 -7.83 9.00 19.84
N ALA A 483 -7.03 9.30 18.82
CA ALA A 483 -5.62 9.58 19.00
C ALA A 483 -5.44 10.88 19.81
N THR A 484 -4.70 10.79 20.91
CA THR A 484 -4.48 11.93 21.82
C THR A 484 -3.19 12.71 21.49
N GLN A 485 -2.49 12.29 20.44
CA GLN A 485 -1.22 12.82 19.98
C GLN A 485 -1.03 12.42 18.51
N VAL A 486 -0.36 13.28 17.74
CA VAL A 486 0.19 12.92 16.43
C VAL A 486 1.64 12.52 16.66
N GLU A 487 1.96 11.25 16.43
CA GLU A 487 3.30 10.71 16.63
C GLU A 487 4.31 11.36 15.67
N ARG A 488 3.92 11.48 14.39
CA ARG A 488 4.78 11.94 13.29
C ARG A 488 3.94 12.74 12.28
N LEU A 489 4.47 13.85 11.78
CA LEU A 489 3.85 14.67 10.73
C LEU A 489 4.93 15.12 9.75
N TRP A 490 4.76 14.79 8.48
CA TRP A 490 5.55 15.27 7.36
C TRP A 490 4.75 16.25 6.52
N VAL A 491 5.44 17.25 5.98
CA VAL A 491 4.97 18.13 4.92
C VAL A 491 5.94 17.98 3.76
N PHE A 492 5.45 17.47 2.63
CA PHE A 492 6.17 17.37 1.36
C PHE A 492 5.81 18.59 0.51
N TRP A 493 6.74 19.52 0.38
CA TRP A 493 6.54 20.79 -0.30
C TRP A 493 6.61 20.63 -1.82
N PRO A 494 5.99 21.54 -2.61
CA PRO A 494 6.00 21.45 -4.07
C PRO A 494 7.41 21.51 -4.71
N ASP A 495 8.38 22.13 -4.05
CA ASP A 495 9.76 22.24 -4.55
C ASP A 495 10.66 21.03 -4.19
N GLY A 496 10.04 19.96 -3.67
CA GLY A 496 10.72 18.72 -3.26
C GLY A 496 11.35 18.77 -1.86
N GLU A 497 11.26 19.90 -1.15
CA GLU A 497 11.69 19.97 0.24
C GLU A 497 10.70 19.26 1.17
N GLU A 498 11.17 18.93 2.39
CA GLU A 498 10.36 18.27 3.41
C GLU A 498 10.47 18.99 4.75
N THR A 499 9.36 19.04 5.50
CA THR A 499 9.35 19.41 6.92
C THR A 499 8.78 18.27 7.75
N PHE A 500 9.37 18.03 8.91
CA PHE A 500 8.96 16.95 9.78
C PHE A 500 8.82 17.44 11.22
N GLU A 501 7.71 17.07 11.84
CA GLU A 501 7.37 17.35 13.23
C GLU A 501 7.02 16.04 13.96
N GLN A 502 7.36 15.93 15.23
CA GLN A 502 7.04 14.77 16.06
C GLN A 502 6.28 15.16 17.31
N MET A 503 5.49 14.22 17.83
CA MET A 503 4.80 14.35 19.12
C MET A 503 3.94 15.61 19.17
N VAL A 504 3.30 15.96 18.04
CA VAL A 504 2.47 17.14 17.89
C VAL A 504 1.20 16.96 18.72
N ALA A 505 0.89 17.97 19.53
CA ALA A 505 -0.31 17.93 20.37
C ALA A 505 -1.56 18.12 19.50
N VAL A 506 -2.59 17.31 19.78
CA VAL A 506 -3.92 17.40 19.14
C VAL A 506 -4.75 18.55 19.74
N ASP A 507 -5.95 18.75 19.18
CA ASP A 507 -6.97 19.73 19.58
C ASP A 507 -6.50 21.18 19.42
N ARG A 508 -5.82 21.45 18.31
CA ARG A 508 -5.26 22.78 18.01
C ARG A 508 -4.90 22.94 16.54
N TYR A 509 -4.66 24.19 16.17
CA TYR A 509 -3.91 24.54 14.98
C TYR A 509 -2.39 24.53 15.22
N VAL A 510 -1.66 24.12 14.19
CA VAL A 510 -0.21 24.27 14.06
C VAL A 510 0.12 25.00 12.76
N ASP A 511 1.01 25.98 12.87
CA ASP A 511 1.58 26.69 11.72
C ASP A 511 2.94 26.07 11.42
N ILE A 512 3.13 25.54 10.22
CA ILE A 512 4.37 24.90 9.78
C ILE A 512 4.93 25.67 8.60
N ALA A 513 6.15 26.16 8.74
CA ALA A 513 6.81 26.93 7.70
C ALA A 513 7.72 26.07 6.84
N HIS A 514 7.84 26.44 5.57
CA HIS A 514 8.79 25.84 4.64
C HIS A 514 10.20 25.89 5.24
N PRO A 515 11.05 24.86 5.05
CA PRO A 515 12.40 24.83 5.63
C PRO A 515 13.24 26.06 5.28
N ARG A 516 12.98 26.59 4.08
CA ARG A 516 13.59 27.80 3.52
C ARG A 516 12.72 29.06 3.61
N TYR A 517 11.65 29.03 4.41
CA TYR A 517 10.85 30.20 4.70
C TYR A 517 11.68 31.22 5.47
N ASP A 518 11.72 32.45 4.96
CA ASP A 518 12.47 33.55 5.57
C ASP A 518 11.51 34.72 5.85
N PRO A 519 11.01 34.88 7.09
CA PRO A 519 10.08 35.96 7.42
C PRO A 519 10.75 37.36 7.49
N ASP A 520 12.08 37.42 7.38
CA ASP A 520 12.87 38.65 7.35
C ASP A 520 14.18 38.31 6.62
N GLU A 521 14.39 38.73 5.35
CA GLU A 521 15.57 38.44 4.48
C GLU A 521 16.99 38.60 5.12
N ASN A 522 17.09 39.03 6.38
CA ASN A 522 18.28 39.12 7.23
C ASN A 522 18.37 38.15 8.43
N ALA A 523 17.53 37.11 8.57
CA ALA A 523 17.63 36.13 9.67
C ALA A 523 18.69 35.02 9.42
N GLY A 524 19.03 34.23 10.45
CA GLY A 524 20.15 33.27 10.48
C GLY A 524 19.98 31.99 9.63
N ALA A 525 20.70 30.92 9.95
CA ALA A 525 20.55 29.61 9.32
C ALA A 525 19.51 28.74 10.04
N THR A 526 18.60 28.12 9.31
CA THR A 526 17.66 27.11 9.80
C THR A 526 18.27 25.73 9.61
N LEU A 527 18.30 24.93 10.69
CA LEU A 527 18.66 23.52 10.64
C LEU A 527 17.38 22.69 10.78
N VAL A 528 17.15 21.77 9.83
CA VAL A 528 16.10 20.75 9.88
C VAL A 528 16.76 19.40 10.04
N VAL A 529 16.52 18.75 11.18
CA VAL A 529 16.98 17.39 11.49
C VAL A 529 15.81 16.43 11.26
N LEU A 530 15.87 15.62 10.19
CA LEU A 530 14.93 14.55 9.90
C LEU A 530 15.39 13.26 10.62
N GLU A 531 14.44 12.54 11.22
CA GLU A 531 14.70 11.33 12.03
C GLU A 531 15.70 11.57 13.19
N GLY A 532 15.67 12.76 13.78
CA GLY A 532 16.50 13.13 14.92
C GLY A 532 16.16 14.49 15.54
N ALA A 533 16.77 14.78 16.68
CA ALA A 533 16.66 16.04 17.40
C ALA A 533 17.80 17.01 17.05
N GLY A 534 17.50 18.31 17.09
CA GLY A 534 18.47 19.39 16.89
C GLY A 534 18.00 20.51 15.96
N SER A 535 16.80 20.37 15.38
CA SER A 535 16.19 21.38 14.51
C SER A 535 16.01 22.73 15.21
N GLY A 536 16.13 23.82 14.45
CA GLY A 536 15.90 25.17 14.95
C GLY A 536 16.61 26.25 14.14
N ALA A 537 16.46 27.50 14.59
CA ALA A 537 17.12 28.67 14.01
C ALA A 537 18.42 29.02 14.76
N PHE A 538 19.50 29.17 14.02
CA PHE A 538 20.87 29.37 14.50
C PHE A 538 21.61 30.43 13.67
N ALA A 539 22.82 30.82 14.04
CA ALA A 539 23.64 31.67 13.17
C ALA A 539 24.37 30.85 12.09
N ILE A 540 24.53 31.41 10.88
CA ILE A 540 25.44 30.82 9.87
C ILE A 540 26.84 30.70 10.48
N GLY A 541 27.45 29.52 10.35
CA GLY A 541 28.74 29.16 10.93
C GLY A 541 28.70 28.76 12.41
N GLU A 542 27.51 28.61 13.01
CA GLU A 542 27.33 28.03 14.33
C GLU A 542 27.46 26.50 14.29
N ASP A 543 28.08 25.92 15.32
CA ASP A 543 28.12 24.48 15.56
C ASP A 543 26.93 24.08 16.44
N VAL A 544 26.03 23.26 15.89
CA VAL A 544 24.80 22.80 16.55
C VAL A 544 24.90 21.32 16.88
N GLY A 545 24.51 20.91 18.09
CA GLY A 545 24.45 19.50 18.46
C GLY A 545 23.19 18.83 17.90
N ILE A 546 23.35 17.74 17.16
CA ILE A 546 22.25 16.92 16.61
C ILE A 546 22.31 15.49 17.16
N ARG A 547 21.16 14.83 17.27
CA ARG A 547 21.04 13.45 17.74
C ARG A 547 20.00 12.68 16.93
N ALA A 548 20.35 11.51 16.41
CA ALA A 548 19.42 10.64 15.70
C ALA A 548 18.39 10.03 16.66
N ASP A 549 17.19 9.78 16.16
CA ASP A 549 16.15 9.11 16.91
C ASP A 549 16.53 7.65 17.22
N PRO A 550 15.89 7.04 18.23
CA PRO A 550 16.05 5.61 18.45
C PRO A 550 15.61 4.84 17.19
N PRO A 551 16.43 3.91 16.67
CA PRO A 551 16.03 3.12 15.52
C PRO A 551 14.81 2.25 15.84
N ARG A 552 13.98 2.00 14.82
CA ARG A 552 12.93 0.98 14.86
C ARG A 552 13.53 -0.41 15.12
N ASP A 553 12.70 -1.36 15.54
CA ASP A 553 13.16 -2.74 15.77
C ASP A 553 13.84 -3.30 14.51
N ASN A 554 14.99 -3.96 14.70
CA ASN A 554 15.88 -4.47 13.66
C ASN A 554 16.54 -3.43 12.71
N TYR A 555 16.46 -2.12 12.99
CA TYR A 555 17.21 -1.08 12.27
C TYR A 555 18.38 -0.52 13.09
N HIS A 556 19.37 0.04 12.40
CA HIS A 556 20.53 0.67 13.02
C HIS A 556 20.87 1.99 12.36
N PHE A 557 21.16 3.01 13.17
CA PHE A 557 21.66 4.29 12.66
C PHE A 557 22.88 4.06 11.77
N SER A 558 22.82 4.63 10.57
CA SER A 558 23.82 4.49 9.52
C SER A 558 24.75 5.70 9.51
N HIS A 559 24.21 6.83 9.08
CA HIS A 559 24.92 8.09 8.96
C HIS A 559 23.93 9.25 8.87
N TRP A 560 24.47 10.46 8.97
CA TRP A 560 23.78 11.68 8.62
C TRP A 560 23.97 11.99 7.13
N GLU A 561 22.88 12.05 6.39
CA GLU A 561 22.86 12.68 5.07
C GLU A 561 22.69 14.19 5.25
N VAL A 562 23.48 15.00 4.55
CA VAL A 562 23.58 16.44 4.83
C VAL A 562 23.48 17.25 3.54
N SER A 563 22.60 18.24 3.52
CA SER A 563 22.54 19.29 2.49
C SER A 563 22.75 20.65 3.16
N GLY A 564 23.71 21.43 2.65
CA GLY A 564 23.99 22.79 3.12
C GLY A 564 24.77 22.94 4.44
N GLY A 565 25.32 21.86 5.00
CA GLY A 565 26.11 21.87 6.24
C GLY A 565 27.27 20.87 6.25
N GLU A 566 28.09 20.92 7.31
CA GLU A 566 29.20 19.98 7.54
C GLU A 566 29.07 19.31 8.90
N VAL A 567 28.88 17.99 8.94
CA VAL A 567 28.78 17.21 10.18
C VAL A 567 30.17 16.77 10.64
N ALA A 568 30.50 17.02 11.91
CA ALA A 568 31.82 16.75 12.49
C ALA A 568 32.16 15.26 12.55
N ASP A 569 31.16 14.42 12.85
CA ASP A 569 31.24 12.96 12.76
C ASP A 569 29.91 12.44 12.21
N PRO A 570 29.81 12.17 10.88
CA PRO A 570 28.56 11.72 10.26
C PRO A 570 28.18 10.30 10.66
N SER A 571 29.08 9.53 11.28
CA SER A 571 28.85 8.15 11.72
C SER A 571 28.38 8.03 13.17
N SER A 572 28.35 9.15 13.90
CA SER A 572 27.88 9.19 15.28
C SER A 572 26.41 9.60 15.34
N SER A 573 25.59 8.79 16.04
CA SER A 573 24.19 9.11 16.29
C SER A 573 24.01 10.35 17.18
N GLU A 574 25.07 10.82 17.84
CA GLU A 574 25.14 12.13 18.50
C GLU A 574 26.38 12.88 18.00
N THR A 575 26.20 14.03 17.36
CA THR A 575 27.30 14.76 16.70
C THR A 575 27.03 16.26 16.66
N THR A 576 27.93 17.02 16.03
CA THR A 576 27.74 18.46 15.81
C THR A 576 27.77 18.77 14.32
N ILE A 577 26.92 19.67 13.86
CA ILE A 577 26.88 20.17 12.49
C ILE A 577 27.23 21.66 12.46
N THR A 578 28.10 22.05 11.53
CA THR A 578 28.38 23.44 11.19
C THR A 578 27.45 23.86 10.06
N LEU A 579 26.68 24.93 10.28
CA LEU A 579 25.72 25.43 9.30
C LEU A 579 26.44 26.31 8.26
N LEU A 580 26.52 25.86 7.01
CA LEU A 580 27.24 26.56 5.95
C LEU A 580 26.30 27.36 5.04
N ASP A 581 25.06 26.89 4.90
CA ASP A 581 24.00 27.54 4.15
C ASP A 581 22.89 28.07 5.09
N ARG A 582 21.98 28.87 4.53
CA ARG A 582 20.83 29.42 5.27
C ARG A 582 19.84 28.34 5.68
N VAL A 583 19.79 27.23 4.97
CA VAL A 583 18.93 26.11 5.29
C VAL A 583 19.74 24.85 5.14
N VAL A 584 19.82 24.11 6.24
CA VAL A 584 20.61 22.90 6.34
C VAL A 584 19.66 21.77 6.65
N HIS A 585 19.56 20.81 5.73
CA HIS A 585 18.81 19.58 5.96
C HIS A 585 19.80 18.52 6.39
N VAL A 586 19.48 17.83 7.48
CA VAL A 586 20.26 16.69 7.92
C VAL A 586 19.31 15.54 8.25
N THR A 587 19.49 14.39 7.61
CA THR A 587 18.61 13.24 7.77
C THR A 587 19.39 12.10 8.42
N ALA A 588 18.89 11.58 9.55
CA ALA A 588 19.42 10.34 10.09
C ALA A 588 18.96 9.18 9.21
N ARG A 589 19.90 8.50 8.57
CA ARG A 589 19.62 7.32 7.76
C ARG A 589 19.82 6.06 8.59
N TYR A 590 19.01 5.02 8.35
CA TYR A 590 19.06 3.74 9.06
C TYR A 590 19.20 2.58 8.09
N LEU A 591 19.87 1.51 8.53
CA LEU A 591 20.01 0.28 7.77
C LEU A 591 19.39 -0.90 8.53
N PRO A 592 18.72 -1.83 7.81
CA PRO A 592 18.17 -3.04 8.43
C PRO A 592 19.27 -4.05 8.83
N GLY A 593 19.00 -4.79 9.90
CA GLY A 593 19.67 -6.02 10.32
C GLY A 593 21.06 -5.88 10.94
N VAL A 594 22.00 -5.18 10.30
CA VAL A 594 23.41 -5.11 10.75
C VAL A 594 23.91 -3.68 10.88
N ALA A 595 24.36 -3.32 12.07
CA ALA A 595 24.89 -1.99 12.33
C ALA A 595 26.14 -1.67 11.48
N PRO A 596 26.37 -0.41 11.07
CA PRO A 596 27.54 -0.02 10.26
C PRO A 596 28.90 -0.41 10.88
N GLY A 597 29.01 -0.32 12.20
CA GLY A 597 30.24 -0.65 12.93
C GLY A 597 30.47 -2.16 13.15
N GLU A 598 29.51 -3.02 12.82
CA GLU A 598 29.65 -4.46 12.97
C GLU A 598 30.43 -5.10 11.82
N ASN A 599 31.15 -6.18 12.14
CA ASN A 599 31.99 -6.90 11.20
C ASN A 599 31.16 -7.81 10.27
N ALA A 600 30.53 -7.20 9.27
CA ALA A 600 29.78 -7.87 8.21
C ALA A 600 30.34 -7.55 6.83
N SER A 601 30.23 -8.51 5.90
CA SER A 601 30.61 -8.31 4.51
C SER A 601 29.57 -7.49 3.75
N VAL A 602 29.94 -6.94 2.59
CA VAL A 602 28.99 -6.25 1.70
C VAL A 602 27.85 -7.18 1.25
N ALA A 603 28.13 -8.47 1.03
CA ALA A 603 27.09 -9.45 0.69
C ALA A 603 26.11 -9.67 1.84
N ARG A 604 26.59 -9.72 3.09
CA ARG A 604 25.77 -9.82 4.30
C ARG A 604 24.86 -8.62 4.48
N ARG A 605 25.31 -7.40 4.12
CA ARG A 605 24.52 -6.16 4.18
C ARG A 605 23.43 -6.11 3.10
N TRP A 606 23.77 -6.44 1.85
CA TRP A 606 22.77 -6.53 0.78
C TRP A 606 21.75 -7.63 1.01
N ASN A 607 22.13 -8.71 1.70
CA ASN A 607 21.18 -9.72 2.09
C ASN A 607 20.15 -9.21 3.12
N GLU A 608 20.51 -8.33 4.07
CA GLU A 608 19.50 -7.71 4.95
C GLU A 608 18.55 -6.81 4.18
N VAL A 609 19.07 -5.99 3.27
CA VAL A 609 18.22 -5.15 2.41
C VAL A 609 17.27 -6.02 1.58
N LEU A 610 17.74 -7.14 1.03
CA LEU A 610 16.89 -8.08 0.29
C LEU A 610 15.84 -8.76 1.18
N LEU A 611 16.20 -9.18 2.40
CA LEU A 611 15.26 -9.77 3.35
C LEU A 611 14.19 -8.74 3.76
N GLN A 612 14.61 -7.51 4.04
CA GLN A 612 13.70 -6.41 4.33
C GLN A 612 12.80 -6.08 3.13
N SER A 613 13.33 -6.16 1.91
CA SER A 613 12.53 -6.00 0.69
C SER A 613 11.43 -7.05 0.59
N ILE A 614 11.72 -8.29 1.00
CA ILE A 614 10.71 -9.36 1.04
C ILE A 614 9.67 -9.13 2.13
N ARG A 615 10.05 -8.58 3.30
CA ARG A 615 9.08 -8.23 4.36
C ARG A 615 8.10 -7.14 3.91
N ASN A 616 8.55 -6.27 3.01
CA ASN A 616 7.81 -5.15 2.45
C ASN A 616 7.10 -5.49 1.11
N ASP A 617 6.97 -6.77 0.75
CA ASP A 617 6.36 -7.25 -0.49
C ASP A 617 5.14 -8.16 -0.24
N PHE A 618 4.34 -8.43 -1.27
CA PHE A 618 3.30 -9.46 -1.22
C PHE A 618 3.89 -10.84 -0.90
N ALA A 619 3.16 -11.69 -0.18
CA ALA A 619 3.60 -13.03 0.22
C ALA A 619 3.73 -14.02 -0.97
N ARG A 620 4.85 -13.96 -1.69
CA ARG A 620 5.09 -14.72 -2.94
C ARG A 620 6.31 -15.66 -2.82
N PRO A 621 6.20 -16.80 -2.09
CA PRO A 621 7.36 -17.64 -1.76
C PRO A 621 8.14 -18.17 -2.98
N THR A 622 7.50 -18.39 -4.12
CA THR A 622 8.18 -18.79 -5.36
C THR A 622 9.02 -17.66 -5.96
N VAL A 623 8.44 -16.45 -6.02
CA VAL A 623 9.10 -15.24 -6.50
C VAL A 623 10.26 -14.86 -5.56
N HIS A 624 10.04 -14.93 -4.25
CA HIS A 624 11.06 -14.61 -3.25
C HIS A 624 12.24 -15.60 -3.27
N ALA A 625 11.98 -16.91 -3.38
CA ALA A 625 13.04 -17.91 -3.54
C ALA A 625 13.92 -17.63 -4.78
N ARG A 626 13.29 -17.21 -5.88
CA ARG A 626 13.98 -16.81 -7.11
C ARG A 626 14.77 -15.52 -6.94
N ASN A 627 14.22 -14.50 -6.29
CA ASN A 627 14.90 -13.23 -6.02
C ASN A 627 16.12 -13.42 -5.09
N LEU A 628 15.96 -14.21 -4.03
CA LEU A 628 17.06 -14.63 -3.13
C LEU A 628 18.20 -15.29 -3.92
N PHE A 629 17.88 -16.17 -4.86
CA PHE A 629 18.91 -16.79 -5.70
C PHE A 629 19.54 -15.82 -6.69
N HIS A 630 18.76 -15.10 -7.49
CA HIS A 630 19.28 -14.23 -8.55
C HIS A 630 20.18 -13.12 -8.00
N VAL A 631 19.81 -12.50 -6.89
CA VAL A 631 20.67 -11.48 -6.24
C VAL A 631 21.95 -12.10 -5.69
N SER A 632 21.85 -13.27 -5.05
CA SER A 632 23.03 -14.00 -4.54
C SER A 632 23.97 -14.46 -5.65
N ALA A 633 23.42 -14.93 -6.77
CA ALA A 633 24.15 -15.37 -7.95
C ALA A 633 24.79 -14.19 -8.70
N ALA A 634 24.11 -13.05 -8.81
CA ALA A 634 24.66 -11.83 -9.39
C ALA A 634 25.87 -11.31 -8.57
N MET A 635 25.75 -11.27 -7.24
CA MET A 635 26.88 -10.90 -6.38
C MET A 635 28.05 -11.88 -6.50
N TYR A 636 27.77 -13.19 -6.54
CA TYR A 636 28.79 -14.22 -6.72
C TYR A 636 29.47 -14.14 -8.10
N ASP A 637 28.70 -13.89 -9.17
CA ASP A 637 29.22 -13.74 -10.53
C ASP A 637 30.20 -12.58 -10.62
N ALA A 638 29.81 -11.40 -10.10
CA ALA A 638 30.68 -10.23 -10.02
C ALA A 638 31.96 -10.51 -9.21
N TRP A 639 31.85 -11.17 -8.05
CA TRP A 639 32.99 -11.53 -7.22
C TRP A 639 33.94 -12.52 -7.92
N SER A 640 33.40 -13.56 -8.55
CA SER A 640 34.17 -14.67 -9.14
C SER A 640 35.11 -14.19 -10.24
N VAL A 641 34.66 -13.23 -11.06
CA VAL A 641 35.47 -12.67 -12.15
C VAL A 641 36.50 -11.66 -11.68
N LEU A 642 36.22 -10.93 -10.59
CA LEU A 642 37.17 -9.97 -9.99
C LEU A 642 38.31 -10.69 -9.24
N GLU A 643 38.03 -11.83 -8.62
CA GLU A 643 39.02 -12.65 -7.91
C GLU A 643 39.72 -13.69 -8.81
N ASP A 644 39.30 -13.83 -10.08
CA ASP A 644 39.71 -14.92 -10.98
C ASP A 644 39.60 -16.29 -10.29
N ARG A 645 38.49 -16.49 -9.56
CA ARG A 645 38.26 -17.67 -8.72
C ARG A 645 36.88 -18.26 -8.97
N GLY A 646 36.88 -19.56 -9.27
CA GLY A 646 35.66 -20.29 -9.61
C GLY A 646 35.15 -19.91 -11.00
N ALA A 647 33.86 -20.10 -11.22
CA ALA A 647 33.19 -19.70 -12.45
C ALA A 647 31.85 -19.03 -12.11
N ALA A 648 31.48 -18.03 -12.89
CA ALA A 648 30.17 -17.39 -12.82
C ALA A 648 29.03 -18.31 -13.31
N TRP A 649 27.82 -18.11 -12.78
CA TRP A 649 26.60 -18.82 -13.11
C TRP A 649 25.96 -18.35 -14.42
N LEU A 650 25.80 -17.04 -14.60
CA LEU A 650 25.24 -16.41 -15.81
C LEU A 650 26.28 -15.58 -16.56
N LEU A 651 27.13 -14.81 -15.88
CA LEU A 651 28.13 -13.96 -16.53
C LEU A 651 29.11 -14.79 -17.38
N GLY A 652 29.27 -14.41 -18.65
CA GLY A 652 30.07 -15.14 -19.64
C GLY A 652 29.39 -16.36 -20.27
N ARG A 653 28.10 -16.61 -19.97
CA ARG A 653 27.38 -17.83 -20.37
C ARG A 653 26.05 -17.50 -21.07
N GLU A 654 25.42 -18.53 -21.63
CA GLU A 654 24.06 -18.46 -22.21
C GLU A 654 23.13 -19.40 -21.43
N ARG A 655 21.96 -18.89 -21.00
CA ARG A 655 20.90 -19.66 -20.34
C ARG A 655 19.54 -19.17 -20.82
N ALA A 656 18.58 -20.08 -21.01
CA ALA A 656 17.26 -19.74 -21.58
C ALA A 656 17.34 -18.98 -22.92
N SER A 657 18.37 -19.25 -23.73
CA SER A 657 18.69 -18.49 -24.96
C SER A 657 19.04 -17.01 -24.75
N GLU A 658 19.24 -16.58 -23.50
CA GLU A 658 19.78 -15.27 -23.14
C GLU A 658 21.28 -15.36 -22.90
N SER A 659 22.06 -14.54 -23.61
CA SER A 659 23.52 -14.53 -23.51
C SER A 659 23.98 -13.36 -22.65
N CYS A 660 24.81 -13.64 -21.65
CA CYS A 660 25.50 -12.62 -20.86
C CYS A 660 26.98 -12.61 -21.23
N SER A 661 27.36 -11.80 -22.22
CA SER A 661 28.77 -11.76 -22.67
C SER A 661 29.70 -11.16 -21.62
N PHE A 662 30.89 -11.74 -21.46
CA PHE A 662 31.97 -11.18 -20.64
C PHE A 662 33.25 -11.07 -21.46
N ALA A 663 33.77 -9.85 -21.64
CA ALA A 663 34.93 -9.57 -22.49
C ALA A 663 36.27 -9.54 -21.73
N GLY A 664 36.26 -9.84 -20.42
CA GLY A 664 37.37 -9.60 -19.52
C GLY A 664 37.47 -8.11 -19.12
N MET A 665 38.09 -7.86 -17.98
CA MET A 665 38.23 -6.53 -17.38
C MET A 665 39.66 -6.34 -16.87
N PRO A 666 40.26 -5.14 -16.96
CA PRO A 666 41.56 -4.87 -16.35
C PRO A 666 41.52 -5.00 -14.82
N ASP A 667 42.67 -5.35 -14.20
CA ASP A 667 42.80 -5.37 -12.74
C ASP A 667 42.47 -4.00 -12.13
N ALA A 668 41.62 -3.99 -11.10
CA ALA A 668 41.28 -2.79 -10.37
C ALA A 668 42.45 -2.28 -9.52
N ALA A 669 42.60 -0.95 -9.42
CA ALA A 669 43.61 -0.33 -8.58
C ALA A 669 43.37 -0.60 -7.08
N ASP A 670 42.10 -0.69 -6.68
CA ASP A 670 41.65 -1.08 -5.34
C ASP A 670 40.69 -2.29 -5.47
N PRO A 671 41.19 -3.52 -5.27
CA PRO A 671 40.37 -4.72 -5.40
C PRO A 671 39.22 -4.81 -4.39
N GLU A 672 39.38 -4.29 -3.17
CA GLU A 672 38.31 -4.34 -2.16
C GLU A 672 37.18 -3.37 -2.48
N ARG A 673 37.52 -2.14 -2.90
CA ARG A 673 36.53 -1.18 -3.36
C ARG A 673 35.83 -1.66 -4.65
N ALA A 674 36.57 -2.28 -5.57
CA ALA A 674 35.99 -2.85 -6.79
C ALA A 674 34.97 -3.97 -6.48
N LYS A 675 35.29 -4.88 -5.55
CA LYS A 675 34.34 -5.90 -5.08
C LYS A 675 33.11 -5.26 -4.45
N THR A 676 33.30 -4.29 -3.57
CA THR A 676 32.20 -3.57 -2.92
C THR A 676 31.28 -2.91 -3.96
N ALA A 677 31.85 -2.24 -4.96
CA ALA A 677 31.09 -1.59 -6.02
C ALA A 677 30.33 -2.61 -6.88
N ALA A 678 31.01 -3.58 -7.48
CA ALA A 678 30.39 -4.49 -8.44
C ALA A 678 29.25 -5.31 -7.82
N LEU A 679 29.43 -5.79 -6.57
CA LEU A 679 28.39 -6.52 -5.85
C LEU A 679 27.19 -5.64 -5.53
N SER A 680 27.45 -4.40 -5.09
CA SER A 680 26.40 -3.48 -4.67
C SER A 680 25.56 -3.00 -5.85
N PHE A 681 26.19 -2.62 -6.97
CA PHE A 681 25.43 -2.24 -8.17
C PHE A 681 24.63 -3.42 -8.73
N ALA A 682 25.18 -4.65 -8.68
CA ALA A 682 24.43 -5.83 -9.10
C ALA A 682 23.18 -6.05 -8.23
N ALA A 683 23.33 -5.99 -6.91
CA ALA A 683 22.22 -6.18 -5.96
C ALA A 683 21.21 -5.02 -6.02
N TYR A 684 21.67 -3.77 -6.00
CA TYR A 684 20.87 -2.54 -6.07
C TYR A 684 19.92 -2.55 -7.26
N ARG A 685 20.44 -2.75 -8.47
CA ARG A 685 19.64 -2.73 -9.71
C ARG A 685 18.63 -3.88 -9.75
N LEU A 686 19.02 -5.07 -9.27
CA LEU A 686 18.11 -6.20 -9.20
C LEU A 686 17.00 -5.97 -8.19
N ILE A 687 17.30 -5.56 -6.96
CA ILE A 687 16.28 -5.31 -5.93
C ILE A 687 15.30 -4.23 -6.41
N ARG A 688 15.80 -3.08 -6.89
CA ARG A 688 14.92 -2.00 -7.36
C ARG A 688 13.97 -2.42 -8.49
N HIS A 689 14.43 -3.23 -9.44
CA HIS A 689 13.56 -3.75 -10.50
C HIS A 689 12.55 -4.78 -9.97
N ARG A 690 13.00 -5.68 -9.09
CA ARG A 690 12.22 -6.85 -8.66
C ARG A 690 11.06 -6.51 -7.73
N PHE A 691 11.20 -5.42 -7.00
CA PHE A 691 10.25 -4.94 -6.00
C PHE A 691 9.63 -3.59 -6.41
N ALA A 692 9.65 -3.25 -7.70
CA ALA A 692 9.09 -1.99 -8.20
C ALA A 692 7.56 -1.92 -8.02
N ASN A 693 6.87 -3.07 -8.05
CA ASN A 693 5.42 -3.17 -7.87
C ASN A 693 5.06 -3.72 -6.48
N SER A 694 5.94 -3.53 -5.50
CA SER A 694 5.72 -4.01 -4.12
C SER A 694 5.03 -2.90 -3.31
N PRO A 695 4.10 -3.25 -2.40
CA PRO A 695 3.37 -2.27 -1.60
C PRO A 695 4.30 -1.38 -0.76
N GLY A 696 5.43 -1.90 -0.27
CA GLY A 696 6.42 -1.13 0.49
C GLY A 696 7.55 -0.51 -0.35
N VAL A 697 7.35 -0.22 -1.64
CA VAL A 697 8.41 0.24 -2.57
C VAL A 697 9.21 1.44 -2.06
N ARG A 698 8.57 2.41 -1.40
CA ARG A 698 9.23 3.60 -0.84
C ARG A 698 10.29 3.24 0.20
N ASP A 699 9.96 2.36 1.15
CA ASP A 699 10.89 1.87 2.16
C ASP A 699 12.03 1.04 1.55
N ILE A 700 11.70 0.20 0.56
CA ILE A 700 12.67 -0.64 -0.13
C ILE A 700 13.70 0.23 -0.84
N PHE A 701 13.27 1.24 -1.59
CA PHE A 701 14.17 2.11 -2.34
C PHE A 701 15.03 2.93 -1.40
N ARG A 702 14.44 3.51 -0.34
CA ARG A 702 15.19 4.21 0.72
C ARG A 702 16.31 3.34 1.31
N ASP A 703 16.02 2.10 1.66
CA ASP A 703 17.00 1.20 2.29
C ASP A 703 18.13 0.82 1.31
N THR A 704 17.80 0.62 0.03
CA THR A 704 18.81 0.36 -1.01
C THR A 704 19.72 1.57 -1.25
N GLU A 705 19.16 2.78 -1.29
CA GLU A 705 19.90 4.04 -1.47
C GLU A 705 20.76 4.34 -0.24
N THR A 706 20.21 4.16 0.96
CA THR A 706 20.94 4.32 2.23
C THR A 706 22.17 3.40 2.27
N LEU A 707 22.06 2.17 1.79
CA LEU A 707 23.21 1.25 1.74
C LEU A 707 24.25 1.69 0.70
N MET A 708 23.83 2.18 -0.47
CA MET A 708 24.75 2.72 -1.48
C MET A 708 25.52 3.92 -0.93
N GLN A 709 24.83 4.86 -0.27
CA GLN A 709 25.43 6.03 0.38
C GLN A 709 26.41 5.62 1.49
N ALA A 710 26.01 4.67 2.36
CA ALA A 710 26.86 4.16 3.44
C ALA A 710 28.14 3.47 2.93
N LEU A 711 28.13 2.99 1.68
CA LEU A 711 29.27 2.37 1.00
C LEU A 711 30.06 3.34 0.12
N ASP A 712 29.72 4.63 0.11
CA ASP A 712 30.33 5.67 -0.74
C ASP A 712 30.24 5.32 -2.24
N LEU A 713 29.05 4.88 -2.66
CA LEU A 713 28.71 4.48 -4.03
C LEU A 713 27.67 5.43 -4.63
N ASP A 714 27.93 5.92 -5.84
CA ASP A 714 27.04 6.82 -6.57
C ASP A 714 26.03 6.04 -7.44
N PRO A 715 24.74 5.93 -7.05
CA PRO A 715 23.75 5.16 -7.79
C PRO A 715 23.43 5.73 -9.18
N ASP A 716 23.84 6.97 -9.51
CA ASP A 716 23.60 7.58 -10.83
C ASP A 716 24.52 7.04 -11.92
N ILE A 717 25.50 6.20 -11.55
CA ILE A 717 26.32 5.48 -12.52
C ILE A 717 25.50 4.35 -13.14
N GLU A 718 25.02 4.57 -14.37
CA GLU A 718 24.17 3.62 -15.11
C GLU A 718 24.87 2.88 -16.25
N THR A 719 26.12 3.25 -16.57
CA THR A 719 26.86 2.62 -17.68
C THR A 719 27.01 1.12 -17.49
N LEU A 720 26.87 0.35 -18.58
CA LEU A 720 27.15 -1.09 -18.64
C LEU A 720 28.58 -1.39 -19.16
N ASP A 721 29.33 -0.36 -19.58
CA ASP A 721 30.65 -0.54 -20.18
C ASP A 721 31.75 -0.62 -19.12
N TYR A 722 32.09 -1.84 -18.72
CA TYR A 722 33.15 -2.14 -17.74
C TYR A 722 34.55 -2.29 -18.35
N ARG A 723 34.71 -2.16 -19.67
CA ARG A 723 35.95 -2.52 -20.38
C ARG A 723 37.14 -1.60 -20.07
N ASP A 724 36.87 -0.44 -19.48
CA ASP A 724 37.87 0.51 -19.01
C ASP A 724 38.35 0.25 -17.57
N GLY A 725 37.76 -0.73 -16.87
CA GLY A 725 38.07 -1.02 -15.47
C GLY A 725 37.05 -0.48 -14.46
N SER A 726 35.89 0.03 -14.90
CA SER A 726 34.78 0.41 -14.00
C SER A 726 34.08 -0.81 -13.36
N ALA A 727 34.16 -0.92 -12.03
CA ALA A 727 33.54 -2.01 -11.27
C ALA A 727 32.04 -1.78 -11.06
N GLU A 728 31.64 -0.51 -10.95
CA GLU A 728 30.25 -0.05 -10.96
C GLU A 728 29.56 -0.51 -12.25
N ALA A 729 30.20 -0.28 -13.40
CA ALA A 729 29.68 -0.71 -14.69
C ALA A 729 29.64 -2.24 -14.85
N LEU A 730 30.58 -2.97 -14.22
CA LEU A 730 30.52 -4.43 -14.18
C LEU A 730 29.29 -4.89 -13.40
N GLY A 731 29.01 -4.28 -12.24
CA GLY A 731 27.83 -4.57 -11.44
C GLY A 731 26.53 -4.30 -12.20
N ASN A 732 26.42 -3.15 -12.87
CA ASN A 732 25.26 -2.84 -13.72
C ASN A 732 25.09 -3.84 -14.87
N HIS A 733 26.19 -4.22 -15.55
CA HIS A 733 26.15 -5.21 -16.62
C HIS A 733 25.69 -6.59 -16.13
N VAL A 734 26.16 -7.00 -14.95
CA VAL A 734 25.70 -8.24 -14.30
C VAL A 734 24.20 -8.14 -14.01
N ALA A 735 23.72 -7.07 -13.38
CA ALA A 735 22.30 -6.89 -13.13
C ALA A 735 21.47 -6.95 -14.41
N ASP A 736 21.84 -6.20 -15.45
CA ASP A 736 21.17 -6.20 -16.76
C ASP A 736 21.06 -7.62 -17.36
N CYS A 737 22.10 -8.45 -17.22
CA CYS A 737 22.02 -9.85 -17.62
C CYS A 737 20.95 -10.65 -16.86
N TYR A 738 20.86 -10.50 -15.54
CA TYR A 738 19.85 -11.20 -14.74
C TYR A 738 18.44 -10.65 -14.97
N LEU A 739 18.30 -9.35 -15.28
CA LEU A 739 17.03 -8.74 -15.66
C LEU A 739 16.51 -9.29 -16.98
N ARG A 740 17.34 -9.28 -18.04
CA ARG A 740 16.99 -9.88 -19.34
C ARG A 740 16.69 -11.37 -19.22
N PHE A 741 17.53 -12.10 -18.48
CA PHE A 741 17.33 -13.53 -18.23
C PHE A 741 15.99 -13.79 -17.54
N GLY A 742 15.63 -12.98 -16.55
CA GLY A 742 14.40 -13.16 -15.80
C GLY A 742 13.12 -13.05 -16.64
N LEU A 743 13.14 -12.29 -17.73
CA LEU A 743 12.01 -12.18 -18.65
C LEU A 743 11.77 -13.46 -19.46
N VAL A 744 12.78 -14.33 -19.60
CA VAL A 744 12.75 -15.51 -20.46
C VAL A 744 12.98 -16.83 -19.71
N ASP A 745 13.22 -16.80 -18.40
CA ASP A 745 13.53 -17.98 -17.59
C ASP A 745 12.33 -18.89 -17.31
N GLY A 746 11.13 -18.51 -17.74
CA GLY A 746 9.90 -19.29 -17.56
C GLY A 746 9.00 -18.83 -16.41
N ALA A 747 9.42 -17.85 -15.59
CA ALA A 747 8.65 -17.35 -14.45
C ALA A 747 7.42 -16.50 -14.83
N ASN A 748 7.34 -16.05 -16.09
CA ASN A 748 6.28 -15.15 -16.58
C ASN A 748 6.30 -13.75 -15.93
N GLU A 749 7.48 -13.27 -15.54
CA GLU A 749 7.68 -11.97 -14.91
C GLU A 749 7.04 -10.79 -15.65
N ALA A 750 7.11 -10.76 -17.00
CA ALA A 750 6.55 -9.66 -17.80
C ALA A 750 5.02 -9.51 -17.69
N ALA A 751 4.32 -10.52 -17.19
CA ALA A 751 2.88 -10.51 -16.93
C ALA A 751 2.61 -10.70 -15.43
N ASP A 752 3.51 -10.17 -14.59
CA ASP A 752 3.48 -10.27 -13.14
C ASP A 752 3.22 -11.70 -12.62
N TYR A 753 3.94 -12.66 -13.20
CA TYR A 753 3.90 -14.07 -12.79
C TYR A 753 2.52 -14.74 -12.92
N ALA A 754 1.59 -14.13 -13.68
CA ALA A 754 0.23 -14.62 -13.85
C ALA A 754 0.15 -16.05 -14.41
N ASN A 755 -0.94 -16.73 -14.07
CA ASN A 755 -1.23 -18.08 -14.52
C ASN A 755 -1.42 -18.15 -16.03
N ARG A 756 -0.80 -19.15 -16.68
CA ARG A 756 -0.86 -19.28 -18.15
C ARG A 756 -1.93 -20.23 -18.62
N SER A 757 -2.17 -21.31 -17.89
CA SER A 757 -3.08 -22.38 -18.31
C SER A 757 -3.93 -22.92 -17.18
N TYR A 758 -3.45 -22.88 -15.95
CA TYR A 758 -4.15 -23.45 -14.81
C TYR A 758 -5.51 -22.79 -14.58
N ARG A 759 -6.51 -23.61 -14.27
CA ARG A 759 -7.82 -23.18 -13.76
C ARG A 759 -8.27 -24.16 -12.68
N PRO A 760 -8.80 -23.67 -11.54
CA PRO A 760 -9.31 -24.56 -10.51
C PRO A 760 -10.54 -25.33 -11.03
N VAL A 761 -10.63 -26.60 -10.66
CA VAL A 761 -11.81 -27.43 -10.96
C VAL A 761 -12.94 -27.12 -9.98
N ASN A 762 -12.60 -26.93 -8.71
CA ASN A 762 -13.59 -26.65 -7.68
C ASN A 762 -13.93 -25.14 -7.64
N PRO A 763 -15.23 -24.79 -7.52
CA PRO A 763 -15.64 -23.42 -7.19
C PRO A 763 -15.09 -22.96 -5.84
N PRO A 764 -14.88 -21.65 -5.62
CA PRO A 764 -14.41 -21.14 -4.34
C PRO A 764 -15.27 -21.58 -3.15
N LEU A 765 -14.61 -21.92 -2.04
CA LEU A 765 -15.26 -22.14 -0.75
C LEU A 765 -15.28 -20.83 0.04
N GLU A 766 -16.44 -20.49 0.60
CA GLU A 766 -16.63 -19.41 1.57
C GLU A 766 -16.56 -20.00 2.99
N PRO A 767 -15.46 -19.83 3.74
CA PRO A 767 -15.30 -20.48 5.04
C PRO A 767 -16.34 -20.05 6.10
N GLN A 768 -16.93 -18.88 5.96
CA GLN A 768 -18.00 -18.35 6.83
C GLN A 768 -19.32 -19.11 6.66
N SER A 769 -19.52 -19.76 5.51
CA SER A 769 -20.69 -20.57 5.22
C SER A 769 -20.46 -22.02 5.69
N PRO A 770 -21.40 -22.64 6.43
CA PRO A 770 -21.28 -24.04 6.85
C PRO A 770 -21.21 -25.01 5.67
N GLY A 771 -20.28 -25.96 5.75
CA GLY A 771 -20.16 -27.10 4.84
C GLY A 771 -19.26 -26.81 3.65
N ASN A 772 -19.34 -27.69 2.65
CA ASN A 772 -18.69 -27.51 1.34
C ASN A 772 -19.55 -28.14 0.23
N PRO A 773 -20.79 -27.66 0.02
CA PRO A 773 -21.77 -28.32 -0.84
C PRO A 773 -21.42 -28.26 -2.33
N ASN A 774 -20.51 -27.35 -2.73
CA ASN A 774 -20.16 -27.08 -4.12
C ASN A 774 -18.85 -27.73 -4.56
N VAL A 775 -18.17 -28.50 -3.69
CA VAL A 775 -16.96 -29.22 -4.09
C VAL A 775 -17.30 -30.28 -5.15
N GLU A 776 -16.62 -30.21 -6.30
CA GLU A 776 -16.86 -31.13 -7.42
C GLU A 776 -15.91 -32.33 -7.39
N ASP A 777 -14.66 -32.11 -6.96
CA ASP A 777 -13.62 -33.14 -6.87
C ASP A 777 -12.81 -32.99 -5.58
N LEU A 778 -12.99 -33.94 -4.66
CA LEU A 778 -12.28 -34.00 -3.37
C LEU A 778 -10.79 -34.34 -3.49
N ASN A 779 -10.29 -34.61 -4.69
CA ASN A 779 -8.86 -34.80 -4.93
C ASN A 779 -8.20 -33.53 -5.48
N ARG A 780 -8.97 -32.48 -5.78
CA ARG A 780 -8.48 -31.26 -6.43
C ARG A 780 -8.54 -30.05 -5.51
N TRP A 781 -7.63 -29.09 -5.70
CA TRP A 781 -7.58 -27.86 -4.92
C TRP A 781 -8.86 -27.04 -5.12
N GLN A 782 -9.18 -26.27 -4.09
CA GLN A 782 -10.33 -25.40 -4.07
C GLN A 782 -9.87 -24.03 -3.56
N PRO A 783 -10.07 -22.95 -4.33
CA PRO A 783 -9.76 -21.60 -3.88
C PRO A 783 -10.70 -21.20 -2.73
N LEU A 784 -10.30 -20.21 -1.93
CA LEU A 784 -11.14 -19.66 -0.86
C LEU A 784 -11.55 -18.23 -1.20
N SER A 785 -12.83 -17.91 -0.99
CA SER A 785 -13.33 -16.54 -1.03
C SER A 785 -13.51 -16.05 0.39
N LEU A 786 -12.85 -14.95 0.74
CA LEU A 786 -12.95 -14.29 2.05
C LEU A 786 -13.49 -12.87 1.85
N PRO A 787 -14.28 -12.32 2.80
CA PRO A 787 -14.72 -10.93 2.76
C PRO A 787 -13.56 -9.93 2.72
N HIS A 788 -12.50 -10.24 3.49
CA HIS A 788 -11.24 -9.51 3.49
C HIS A 788 -10.12 -10.55 3.47
N TYR A 789 -9.31 -10.52 2.41
CA TYR A 789 -8.10 -11.34 2.35
C TYR A 789 -6.91 -10.44 2.68
N ILE A 790 -6.16 -10.82 3.70
CA ILE A 790 -4.89 -10.18 4.06
C ILE A 790 -3.83 -11.25 3.90
N ASP A 791 -2.81 -11.00 3.09
CA ASP A 791 -1.73 -11.97 2.87
C ASP A 791 -0.85 -12.15 4.12
N GLN A 792 0.16 -13.02 4.04
CA GLN A 792 1.02 -13.30 5.21
C GLN A 792 1.87 -12.10 5.64
N ALA A 793 2.14 -11.17 4.73
CA ALA A 793 2.92 -9.96 4.98
C ALA A 793 2.07 -8.79 5.48
N GLY A 794 0.74 -8.95 5.56
CA GLY A 794 -0.17 -7.92 6.06
C GLY A 794 -0.83 -7.07 4.98
N ASN A 795 -0.65 -7.41 3.70
CA ASN A 795 -1.19 -6.64 2.59
C ASN A 795 -2.62 -7.10 2.25
N VAL A 796 -3.51 -6.15 1.99
CA VAL A 796 -4.88 -6.46 1.52
C VAL A 796 -4.82 -6.97 0.08
N VAL A 797 -5.55 -8.05 -0.21
CA VAL A 797 -5.69 -8.61 -1.55
C VAL A 797 -7.18 -8.64 -1.91
N GLU A 798 -7.53 -8.00 -3.01
CA GLU A 798 -8.91 -7.96 -3.46
C GLU A 798 -9.38 -9.30 -4.07
N GLY A 799 -10.63 -9.67 -3.77
CA GLY A 799 -11.31 -10.80 -4.39
C GLY A 799 -10.81 -12.19 -3.92
N THR A 800 -10.96 -13.18 -4.80
CA THR A 800 -10.52 -14.56 -4.55
C THR A 800 -9.13 -14.75 -5.15
N PRO A 801 -8.07 -14.93 -4.35
CA PRO A 801 -6.72 -15.05 -4.88
C PRO A 801 -6.59 -16.23 -5.84
N GLU A 802 -5.89 -16.01 -6.95
CA GLU A 802 -5.57 -17.07 -7.89
C GLU A 802 -4.52 -18.04 -7.31
N PHE A 803 -4.36 -19.20 -7.95
CA PHE A 803 -3.26 -20.11 -7.61
C PHE A 803 -1.93 -19.38 -7.87
N LEU A 804 -1.08 -19.23 -6.86
CA LEU A 804 0.27 -18.67 -7.04
C LEU A 804 1.22 -19.69 -7.67
N GLY A 805 1.62 -19.47 -8.93
CA GLY A 805 2.68 -20.20 -9.63
C GLY A 805 2.45 -21.70 -9.93
N PRO A 806 1.25 -22.17 -10.33
CA PRO A 806 1.00 -23.58 -10.65
C PRO A 806 1.89 -24.08 -11.79
N GLU A 807 2.40 -23.22 -12.67
CA GLU A 807 3.31 -23.61 -13.74
C GLU A 807 4.81 -23.41 -13.43
N TRP A 808 5.19 -23.15 -12.17
CA TRP A 808 6.57 -22.79 -11.77
C TRP A 808 7.63 -23.86 -12.08
N GLY A 809 7.22 -25.11 -12.35
CA GLY A 809 8.11 -26.14 -12.90
C GLY A 809 8.77 -25.76 -14.25
N SER A 810 8.23 -24.74 -14.94
CA SER A 810 8.80 -24.23 -16.19
C SER A 810 10.01 -23.32 -15.99
N VAL A 811 10.24 -22.84 -14.77
CA VAL A 811 11.34 -21.94 -14.43
C VAL A 811 12.68 -22.66 -14.57
N VAL A 812 13.69 -21.99 -15.11
CA VAL A 812 15.04 -22.54 -15.28
C VAL A 812 15.66 -22.87 -13.91
N PRO A 813 16.05 -24.12 -13.65
CA PRO A 813 16.62 -24.52 -12.37
C PRO A 813 18.10 -24.14 -12.22
N PHE A 814 18.57 -24.17 -10.98
CA PHE A 814 19.98 -24.02 -10.61
C PHE A 814 20.74 -25.34 -10.76
N ALA A 815 20.31 -26.39 -10.06
CA ALA A 815 20.97 -27.69 -9.98
C ALA A 815 20.14 -28.85 -10.55
N LEU A 816 18.82 -28.69 -10.65
CA LEU A 816 17.93 -29.71 -11.21
C LEU A 816 18.22 -29.96 -12.70
N ARG A 817 18.15 -31.23 -13.11
CA ARG A 817 18.51 -31.68 -14.46
C ARG A 817 17.35 -32.36 -15.16
N GLU A 818 17.48 -32.56 -16.46
CA GLU A 818 16.49 -33.33 -17.25
C GLU A 818 16.29 -34.75 -16.72
N GLU A 819 17.30 -35.35 -16.07
CA GLU A 819 17.20 -36.68 -15.46
C GLU A 819 16.32 -36.73 -14.21
N ASP A 820 16.14 -35.59 -13.53
CA ASP A 820 15.26 -35.43 -12.38
C ASP A 820 13.82 -35.10 -12.80
N MET A 821 13.61 -34.81 -14.10
CA MET A 821 12.37 -34.27 -14.64
C MET A 821 11.48 -35.33 -15.28
N THR A 822 10.19 -35.30 -14.93
CA THR A 822 9.12 -35.98 -15.67
C THR A 822 8.19 -34.94 -16.30
N VAL A 823 8.00 -35.01 -17.61
CA VAL A 823 7.05 -34.13 -18.32
C VAL A 823 5.66 -34.77 -18.36
N ARG A 824 4.65 -33.98 -18.03
CA ARG A 824 3.23 -34.34 -18.07
C ARG A 824 2.46 -33.27 -18.84
N GLU A 825 1.31 -33.62 -19.39
CA GLU A 825 0.48 -32.68 -20.16
C GLU A 825 -0.95 -32.67 -19.60
N ARG A 826 -1.49 -31.48 -19.35
CA ARG A 826 -2.90 -31.24 -19.02
C ARG A 826 -3.36 -29.96 -19.72
N ASP A 827 -4.52 -30.05 -20.39
CA ASP A 827 -5.17 -28.94 -21.09
C ASP A 827 -4.28 -28.17 -22.08
N GLY A 828 -3.34 -28.88 -22.72
CA GLY A 828 -2.40 -28.30 -23.70
C GLY A 828 -1.19 -27.60 -23.09
N PHE A 829 -0.99 -27.68 -21.77
CA PHE A 829 0.20 -27.19 -21.08
C PHE A 829 1.08 -28.34 -20.59
N GLU A 830 2.40 -28.23 -20.80
CA GLU A 830 3.40 -29.18 -20.33
C GLU A 830 3.89 -28.83 -18.93
N TYR A 831 3.50 -29.63 -17.94
CA TYR A 831 4.01 -29.55 -16.57
C TYR A 831 5.32 -30.34 -16.46
N ARG A 832 6.37 -29.67 -15.98
CA ARG A 832 7.70 -30.25 -15.77
C ARG A 832 7.90 -30.55 -14.29
N LEU A 833 7.73 -31.81 -13.89
CA LEU A 833 7.84 -32.23 -12.50
C LEU A 833 9.26 -32.66 -12.19
N TYR A 834 9.91 -31.98 -11.26
CA TYR A 834 11.24 -32.35 -10.79
C TYR A 834 11.15 -33.12 -9.48
N HIS A 835 11.98 -34.16 -9.35
CA HIS A 835 11.96 -35.07 -8.20
C HIS A 835 10.53 -35.55 -7.88
N ASP A 836 9.79 -35.94 -8.93
CA ASP A 836 8.37 -36.30 -8.86
C ASP A 836 8.11 -37.36 -7.77
N PRO A 837 7.41 -37.03 -6.67
CA PRO A 837 7.15 -37.97 -5.58
C PRO A 837 6.13 -39.05 -5.94
N GLY A 838 5.49 -38.94 -7.12
CA GLY A 838 4.36 -39.76 -7.51
C GLY A 838 3.03 -39.25 -6.96
N PRO A 839 1.91 -39.83 -7.40
CA PRO A 839 0.58 -39.35 -7.05
C PRO A 839 0.30 -39.51 -5.55
N PRO A 840 -0.33 -38.49 -4.92
CA PRO A 840 -0.81 -38.62 -3.54
C PRO A 840 -1.97 -39.62 -3.46
N PRO A 841 -2.30 -40.11 -2.25
CA PRO A 841 -3.54 -40.86 -2.03
C PRO A 841 -4.76 -40.08 -2.54
N THR A 842 -5.72 -40.74 -3.17
CA THR A 842 -7.01 -40.14 -3.56
C THR A 842 -8.15 -40.77 -2.77
N ILE A 843 -9.25 -40.05 -2.58
CA ILE A 843 -10.37 -40.48 -1.73
C ILE A 843 -11.02 -41.80 -2.18
N ASP A 844 -11.02 -42.03 -3.49
CA ASP A 844 -11.61 -43.16 -4.22
C ASP A 844 -10.56 -44.17 -4.73
N GLY A 845 -9.27 -43.90 -4.49
CA GLY A 845 -8.16 -44.73 -4.91
C GLY A 845 -7.83 -45.88 -3.97
N PRO A 846 -6.83 -46.71 -4.31
CA PRO A 846 -6.38 -47.83 -3.48
C PRO A 846 -5.83 -47.39 -2.12
N LEU A 847 -5.43 -46.12 -1.98
CA LEU A 847 -4.95 -45.50 -0.74
C LEU A 847 -6.00 -44.60 -0.09
N GLY A 848 -7.29 -44.78 -0.40
CA GLY A 848 -8.37 -43.95 0.15
C GLY A 848 -8.48 -43.99 1.69
N GLU A 849 -8.03 -45.07 2.32
CA GLU A 849 -7.91 -45.12 3.79
C GLU A 849 -6.85 -44.15 4.31
N GLN A 850 -5.70 -44.06 3.65
CA GLN A 850 -4.62 -43.12 3.98
C GLN A 850 -5.05 -41.67 3.72
N TYR A 851 -5.79 -41.40 2.64
CA TYR A 851 -6.41 -40.10 2.40
C TYR A 851 -7.28 -39.67 3.60
N ARG A 852 -8.26 -40.51 3.97
CA ARG A 852 -9.21 -40.19 5.05
C ARG A 852 -8.52 -40.06 6.39
N TRP A 853 -7.57 -40.94 6.70
CA TRP A 853 -6.78 -40.87 7.94
C TRP A 853 -5.94 -39.58 8.00
N ALA A 854 -5.21 -39.25 6.93
CA ALA A 854 -4.27 -38.14 6.93
C ALA A 854 -4.98 -36.79 7.15
N PHE A 855 -6.12 -36.55 6.50
CA PHE A 855 -6.91 -35.35 6.74
C PHE A 855 -7.58 -35.35 8.12
N SER A 856 -8.14 -36.49 8.56
CA SER A 856 -8.76 -36.58 9.89
C SER A 856 -7.77 -36.33 11.03
N LEU A 857 -6.51 -36.72 10.85
CA LEU A 857 -5.44 -36.44 11.81
C LEU A 857 -5.24 -34.93 12.02
N VAL A 858 -5.43 -34.09 11.01
CA VAL A 858 -5.35 -32.64 11.13
C VAL A 858 -6.41 -32.10 12.10
N ALA A 859 -7.67 -32.55 11.95
CA ALA A 859 -8.75 -32.16 12.86
C ALA A 859 -8.49 -32.64 14.31
N VAL A 860 -7.94 -33.86 14.46
CA VAL A 860 -7.57 -34.44 15.76
C VAL A 860 -6.44 -33.65 16.42
N TRP A 861 -5.37 -33.31 15.68
CA TRP A 861 -4.24 -32.55 16.22
C TRP A 861 -4.59 -31.13 16.62
N ALA A 862 -5.60 -30.53 15.99
CA ALA A 862 -6.14 -29.24 16.43
C ALA A 862 -6.82 -29.32 17.82
N SER A 863 -7.12 -30.50 18.36
CA SER A 863 -7.50 -30.65 19.76
C SER A 863 -6.36 -30.40 20.76
N HIS A 864 -5.11 -30.36 20.28
CA HIS A 864 -3.92 -30.12 21.10
C HIS A 864 -3.61 -28.63 21.30
N LEU A 865 -4.46 -27.73 20.78
CA LEU A 865 -4.25 -26.28 20.82
C LEU A 865 -4.79 -25.63 22.11
N ASP A 866 -5.47 -26.38 22.98
CA ASP A 866 -6.02 -25.84 24.22
C ASP A 866 -4.94 -25.65 25.30
N PRO A 867 -4.67 -24.41 25.73
CA PRO A 867 -3.72 -24.16 26.83
C PRO A 867 -4.17 -24.78 28.16
N ALA A 868 -5.46 -25.14 28.30
CA ALA A 868 -6.03 -25.77 29.48
C ALA A 868 -6.16 -27.30 29.39
N ASP A 869 -5.59 -27.96 28.36
CA ASP A 869 -5.69 -29.43 28.21
C ASP A 869 -4.99 -30.23 29.33
N GLY A 870 -4.14 -29.57 30.12
CA GLY A 870 -3.43 -30.15 31.27
C GLY A 870 -2.25 -31.04 30.90
N VAL A 871 -1.85 -31.09 29.62
CA VAL A 871 -0.71 -31.87 29.13
C VAL A 871 0.53 -30.99 29.08
N THR A 872 1.64 -31.47 29.63
CA THR A 872 2.95 -30.82 29.50
C THR A 872 3.88 -31.66 28.62
N MET A 873 4.82 -31.00 27.94
CA MET A 873 5.81 -31.63 27.08
C MET A 873 7.19 -30.99 27.29
N ASP A 874 8.24 -31.81 27.33
CA ASP A 874 9.63 -31.34 27.25
C ASP A 874 9.96 -30.97 25.81
N ILE A 875 10.07 -29.66 25.53
CA ILE A 875 10.34 -29.13 24.20
C ILE A 875 11.84 -28.91 23.91
N SER A 876 12.72 -29.36 24.81
CA SER A 876 14.16 -29.23 24.63
C SER A 876 14.74 -30.31 23.70
N PRO A 877 15.98 -30.14 23.21
CA PRO A 877 16.67 -31.19 22.45
C PRO A 877 16.97 -32.45 23.27
N ALA A 878 16.68 -32.48 24.58
CA ALA A 878 16.77 -33.71 25.37
C ALA A 878 15.70 -34.74 24.95
N SER A 879 14.54 -34.25 24.49
CA SER A 879 13.35 -35.07 24.18
C SER A 879 12.88 -34.93 22.74
N LEU A 880 13.12 -33.80 22.08
CA LEU A 880 12.70 -33.55 20.69
C LEU A 880 13.86 -33.66 19.68
N GLY A 881 13.52 -34.04 18.44
CA GLY A 881 14.46 -34.18 17.33
C GLY A 881 15.11 -35.56 17.23
N ASN A 882 16.22 -35.66 16.48
CA ASN A 882 16.96 -36.90 16.25
C ASN A 882 16.16 -38.00 15.52
N ILE A 883 15.40 -37.61 14.48
CA ILE A 883 14.68 -38.57 13.63
C ILE A 883 15.68 -39.42 12.83
N GLN A 884 15.52 -40.75 12.91
CA GLN A 884 16.46 -41.68 12.28
C GLN A 884 16.18 -41.92 10.78
N SER A 885 14.91 -41.95 10.38
CA SER A 885 14.51 -42.20 8.99
C SER A 885 13.04 -41.83 8.77
N TYR A 886 12.71 -41.41 7.55
CA TYR A 886 11.33 -41.18 7.11
C TYR A 886 10.72 -42.42 6.42
N PRO A 887 9.41 -42.66 6.59
CA PRO A 887 8.71 -43.67 5.82
C PRO A 887 8.70 -43.32 4.32
N ARG A 888 8.67 -44.33 3.46
CA ARG A 888 8.64 -44.15 1.99
C ARG A 888 7.28 -44.51 1.37
N ALA A 889 6.43 -45.24 2.10
CA ALA A 889 5.09 -45.63 1.69
C ALA A 889 4.06 -44.95 2.59
N PHE A 890 2.94 -44.49 2.01
CA PHE A 890 1.88 -43.79 2.73
C PHE A 890 1.24 -44.65 3.82
N GLU A 891 1.23 -45.97 3.63
CA GLU A 891 0.69 -46.95 4.58
C GLU A 891 1.48 -47.01 5.89
N ASP A 892 2.74 -46.55 5.90
CA ASP A 892 3.59 -46.53 7.08
C ASP A 892 3.42 -45.23 7.91
N TYR A 893 2.76 -44.20 7.36
CA TYR A 893 2.63 -42.89 8.01
C TYR A 893 1.88 -42.95 9.34
N PRO A 894 0.83 -43.77 9.52
CA PRO A 894 0.17 -43.93 10.82
C PRO A 894 1.07 -44.50 11.93
N SER A 895 2.21 -45.11 11.58
CA SER A 895 3.21 -45.55 12.57
C SER A 895 4.27 -44.48 12.86
N PHE A 896 4.39 -43.48 12.00
CA PHE A 896 5.33 -42.37 12.15
C PHE A 896 4.71 -41.20 12.93
N PHE A 897 3.47 -40.82 12.61
CA PHE A 897 2.75 -39.74 13.28
C PHE A 897 1.82 -40.28 14.37
N ASP A 898 2.02 -39.85 15.62
CA ASP A 898 1.12 -40.22 16.70
C ASP A 898 -0.20 -39.44 16.58
N THR A 899 -1.28 -40.15 16.21
CA THR A 899 -2.60 -39.55 16.02
C THR A 899 -3.17 -38.94 17.30
N GLN A 900 -2.91 -39.53 18.48
CA GLN A 900 -3.54 -39.10 19.74
C GLN A 900 -2.67 -38.17 20.57
N SER A 901 -1.36 -38.43 20.63
CA SER A 901 -0.44 -37.62 21.45
C SER A 901 0.11 -36.43 20.66
N GLY A 902 0.12 -36.52 19.33
CA GLY A 902 0.79 -35.58 18.45
C GLY A 902 2.29 -35.87 18.32
N GLY A 903 2.93 -35.28 17.32
CA GLY A 903 4.37 -35.38 17.08
C GLY A 903 4.81 -36.57 16.23
N ASP A 904 6.13 -36.80 16.24
CA ASP A 904 6.85 -37.78 15.42
C ASP A 904 7.74 -38.69 16.31
N PRO A 905 8.47 -39.67 15.76
CA PRO A 905 9.22 -40.65 16.56
C PRO A 905 10.61 -40.13 17.01
N GLY A 906 10.81 -38.82 17.06
CA GLY A 906 12.00 -38.18 17.61
C GLY A 906 12.33 -38.68 19.02
N THR A 907 13.63 -38.80 19.32
CA THR A 907 14.12 -39.33 20.60
C THR A 907 14.99 -38.35 21.37
N GLY A 908 15.27 -37.19 20.79
CA GLY A 908 16.19 -36.21 21.32
C GLY A 908 17.63 -36.71 21.42
N TYR A 909 18.43 -35.93 22.16
CA TYR A 909 19.86 -36.13 22.33
C TYR A 909 20.21 -36.16 23.83
N PRO A 910 21.02 -37.13 24.27
CA PRO A 910 21.38 -37.21 25.68
C PRO A 910 22.33 -36.10 26.14
N GLN A 911 23.17 -35.56 25.24
CA GLN A 911 24.21 -34.56 25.52
C GLN A 911 24.49 -33.68 24.31
N ASN A 912 24.85 -32.42 24.57
CA ASN A 912 25.35 -31.48 23.57
C ASN A 912 26.78 -31.91 23.16
N PRO A 913 27.07 -32.12 21.86
CA PRO A 913 28.35 -32.65 21.39
C PRO A 913 29.51 -31.65 21.46
N ARG A 914 29.23 -30.35 21.64
CA ARG A 914 30.23 -29.28 21.73
C ARG A 914 30.61 -29.00 23.19
N THR A 915 29.66 -29.07 24.12
CA THR A 915 29.91 -28.80 25.55
C THR A 915 30.11 -30.06 26.39
N GLY A 916 29.60 -31.23 25.94
CA GLY A 916 29.58 -32.48 26.70
C GLY A 916 28.59 -32.51 27.85
N ALA A 917 27.77 -31.47 28.03
CA ALA A 917 26.73 -31.40 29.04
C ALA A 917 25.40 -32.00 28.53
N PRO A 918 24.55 -32.57 29.40
CA PRO A 918 23.19 -32.94 29.01
C PRO A 918 22.37 -31.71 28.61
N TYR A 919 21.47 -31.85 27.63
CA TYR A 919 20.46 -30.82 27.36
C TYR A 919 19.52 -30.69 28.56
N ALA A 920 19.21 -29.46 28.95
CA ALA A 920 18.31 -29.20 30.06
C ALA A 920 16.85 -29.34 29.59
N PRO A 921 16.03 -30.18 30.25
CA PRO A 921 14.60 -30.28 29.93
C PRO A 921 13.88 -28.94 30.10
N GLN A 922 12.90 -28.70 29.22
CA GLN A 922 12.04 -27.51 29.22
C GLN A 922 10.59 -27.94 29.11
N GLU A 923 9.94 -28.15 30.26
CA GLU A 923 8.52 -28.54 30.33
C GLU A 923 7.61 -27.33 30.11
N VAL A 924 6.76 -27.39 29.09
CA VAL A 924 5.76 -26.35 28.78
C VAL A 924 4.38 -26.98 28.52
N PRO A 925 3.27 -26.23 28.67
CA PRO A 925 1.96 -26.70 28.23
C PRO A 925 1.96 -27.05 26.74
N ARG A 926 1.38 -28.20 26.38
CA ARG A 926 1.33 -28.63 24.98
C ARG A 926 0.56 -27.63 24.11
N GLY A 927 -0.58 -27.12 24.59
CA GLY A 927 -1.37 -26.10 23.90
C GLY A 927 -0.62 -24.80 23.62
N ASP A 928 0.30 -24.39 24.50
CA ASP A 928 1.15 -23.23 24.22
C ASP A 928 2.19 -23.56 23.14
N TYR A 929 2.86 -24.71 23.25
CA TYR A 929 3.88 -25.11 22.28
C TYR A 929 3.33 -25.29 20.87
N THR A 930 2.17 -25.93 20.71
CA THR A 930 1.59 -26.23 19.39
C THR A 930 1.10 -24.97 18.68
N ARG A 931 0.50 -24.02 19.40
CA ARG A 931 0.09 -22.70 18.87
C ARG A 931 1.30 -21.86 18.47
N VAL A 932 2.30 -21.75 19.36
CA VAL A 932 3.58 -21.09 19.09
C VAL A 932 4.23 -21.67 17.84
N LEU A 933 4.28 -23.00 17.73
CA LEU A 933 4.92 -23.66 16.61
C LEU A 933 4.19 -23.38 15.30
N ALA A 934 2.85 -23.39 15.32
CA ALA A 934 2.01 -23.13 14.17
C ALA A 934 2.23 -21.72 13.59
N GLU A 935 2.45 -20.72 14.44
CA GLU A 935 2.68 -19.32 14.07
C GLU A 935 4.14 -19.02 13.71
N PHE A 936 5.11 -19.45 14.53
CA PHE A 936 6.55 -19.19 14.29
C PHE A 936 7.02 -19.66 12.91
N TRP A 937 6.59 -20.85 12.49
CA TRP A 937 6.94 -21.42 11.18
C TRP A 937 5.89 -21.15 10.09
N ALA A 938 4.79 -20.43 10.37
CA ALA A 938 3.85 -20.00 9.33
C ALA A 938 4.37 -18.77 8.60
N ASP A 939 4.79 -17.78 9.39
CA ASP A 939 5.01 -16.43 8.91
C ASP A 939 6.47 -15.99 9.11
N GLY A 940 7.39 -16.87 9.55
CA GLY A 940 8.59 -16.35 10.22
C GLY A 940 8.20 -15.42 11.38
N PRO A 941 9.14 -14.80 12.09
CA PRO A 941 8.78 -13.79 13.08
C PRO A 941 8.15 -12.55 12.42
N GLU A 942 8.59 -12.22 11.19
CA GLU A 942 8.34 -10.92 10.52
C GLU A 942 8.15 -11.06 8.98
N SER A 943 7.82 -12.28 8.50
CA SER A 943 7.43 -12.69 7.13
C SER A 943 8.36 -12.48 5.95
N GLU A 944 9.64 -12.81 6.12
CA GLU A 944 10.58 -13.01 4.99
C GLU A 944 10.20 -14.18 4.05
N THR A 945 8.99 -14.74 4.18
CA THR A 945 8.50 -16.01 3.63
C THR A 945 9.40 -17.21 4.02
N PRO A 946 8.96 -18.46 3.81
CA PRO A 946 9.76 -19.63 4.18
C PRO A 946 11.19 -19.65 3.62
N PRO A 947 11.47 -19.29 2.35
CA PRO A 947 12.85 -19.26 1.86
C PRO A 947 13.70 -18.17 2.54
N GLY A 948 13.16 -16.98 2.80
CA GLY A 948 13.90 -15.90 3.47
C GLY A 948 14.16 -16.18 4.95
N HIS A 949 13.24 -16.85 5.63
CA HIS A 949 13.44 -17.27 7.02
C HIS A 949 14.69 -18.16 7.19
N TRP A 950 15.00 -19.02 6.22
CA TRP A 950 16.23 -19.81 6.24
C TRP A 950 17.49 -18.99 5.94
N PHE A 951 17.38 -17.85 5.26
CA PHE A 951 18.47 -16.89 5.14
C PHE A 951 18.71 -16.13 6.45
N VAL A 952 17.65 -15.78 7.21
CA VAL A 952 17.77 -15.23 8.57
C VAL A 952 18.53 -16.22 9.47
N ILE A 953 18.13 -17.51 9.48
CA ILE A 953 18.84 -18.55 10.23
C ILE A 953 20.30 -18.70 9.74
N ALA A 954 20.54 -18.64 8.43
CA ALA A 954 21.90 -18.70 7.89
C ALA A 954 22.76 -17.51 8.35
N ASN A 955 22.18 -16.31 8.45
CA ASN A 955 22.84 -15.13 8.99
C ASN A 955 23.20 -15.32 10.46
N GLU A 956 22.27 -15.79 11.29
CA GLU A 956 22.55 -16.12 12.70
C GLU A 956 23.70 -17.12 12.84
N VAL A 957 23.72 -18.17 11.99
CA VAL A 957 24.79 -19.17 11.96
C VAL A 957 26.13 -18.52 11.56
N ASN A 958 26.12 -17.69 10.51
CA ASN A 958 27.31 -17.00 9.99
C ASN A 958 27.91 -16.02 10.99
N ASP A 959 27.05 -15.37 11.79
CA ASP A 959 27.44 -14.41 12.82
C ASP A 959 27.80 -15.08 14.16
N HIS A 960 27.50 -16.37 14.32
CA HIS A 960 27.76 -17.07 15.56
C HIS A 960 29.27 -17.15 15.88
N PRO A 961 29.73 -16.73 17.08
CA PRO A 961 31.16 -16.62 17.41
C PRO A 961 31.92 -17.94 17.47
N LEU A 962 31.21 -19.07 17.53
CA LEU A 962 31.79 -20.43 17.50
C LEU A 962 31.78 -21.07 16.10
N LEU A 963 31.32 -20.37 15.06
CA LEU A 963 31.43 -20.88 13.70
C LEU A 963 32.88 -20.82 13.23
N GLU A 964 33.41 -21.93 12.72
CA GLU A 964 34.62 -21.93 11.90
C GLU A 964 34.22 -21.84 10.43
N ARG A 965 34.56 -20.74 9.74
CA ARG A 965 34.24 -20.51 8.31
C ARG A 965 35.07 -21.38 7.36
N ARG A 966 35.09 -22.69 7.60
CA ARG A 966 35.77 -23.68 6.76
C ARG A 966 34.74 -24.33 5.88
N PHE A 967 34.83 -24.08 4.57
CA PHE A 967 33.88 -24.63 3.63
C PHE A 967 33.91 -26.17 3.68
N ALA A 968 32.74 -26.79 3.86
CA ALA A 968 32.57 -28.21 4.14
C ALA A 968 33.31 -28.73 5.39
N GLY A 969 33.56 -27.87 6.37
CA GLY A 969 34.25 -28.19 7.62
C GLY A 969 35.74 -28.51 7.46
N ALA A 970 36.32 -28.24 6.29
CA ALA A 970 37.69 -28.60 5.94
C ALA A 970 38.45 -27.44 5.28
N GLY A 971 39.77 -27.60 5.14
CA GLY A 971 40.61 -26.60 4.47
C GLY A 971 40.93 -25.37 5.32
N LEU A 972 41.33 -24.28 4.66
CA LEU A 972 41.60 -23.00 5.31
C LEU A 972 40.29 -22.31 5.69
N GLU A 973 40.35 -21.48 6.73
CA GLU A 973 39.22 -20.61 7.07
C GLU A 973 39.09 -19.55 5.98
N LEU A 974 37.88 -19.37 5.48
CA LEU A 974 37.56 -18.39 4.45
C LEU A 974 37.40 -17.00 5.05
N GLU A 975 37.73 -16.00 4.24
CA GLU A 975 37.40 -14.62 4.55
C GLU A 975 35.88 -14.43 4.58
N ARG A 976 35.42 -13.44 5.35
CA ARG A 976 33.99 -13.23 5.63
C ARG A 976 33.17 -13.06 4.35
N LEU A 977 33.65 -12.23 3.42
CA LEU A 977 32.96 -11.99 2.14
C LEU A 977 32.83 -13.26 1.30
N GLU A 978 33.91 -14.04 1.15
CA GLU A 978 33.86 -15.30 0.39
C GLU A 978 32.92 -16.31 1.05
N TRP A 979 32.92 -16.39 2.39
CA TRP A 979 31.99 -17.26 3.13
C TRP A 979 30.53 -16.88 2.90
N ASP A 980 30.19 -15.60 3.07
CA ASP A 980 28.81 -15.12 2.93
C ASP A 980 28.32 -15.33 1.48
N LEU A 981 29.13 -14.99 0.47
CA LEU A 981 28.79 -15.22 -0.95
C LEU A 981 28.54 -16.70 -1.27
N LYS A 982 29.43 -17.59 -0.81
CA LYS A 982 29.27 -19.04 -1.04
C LYS A 982 28.05 -19.60 -0.31
N THR A 983 27.75 -19.06 0.87
CA THR A 983 26.56 -19.42 1.65
C THR A 983 25.29 -19.04 0.90
N TYR A 984 25.16 -17.77 0.50
CA TYR A 984 23.97 -17.27 -0.18
C TYR A 984 23.79 -17.87 -1.58
N PHE A 985 24.88 -18.11 -2.31
CA PHE A 985 24.83 -18.79 -3.60
C PHE A 985 24.28 -20.21 -3.47
N ALA A 986 24.82 -21.01 -2.55
CA ALA A 986 24.41 -22.40 -2.35
C ALA A 986 22.99 -22.50 -1.76
N LEU A 987 22.68 -21.68 -0.75
CA LEU A 987 21.36 -21.67 -0.10
C LEU A 987 20.29 -21.10 -1.03
N GLY A 988 20.56 -19.98 -1.70
CA GLY A 988 19.67 -19.37 -2.68
C GLY A 988 19.33 -20.33 -3.80
N GLY A 989 20.33 -21.01 -4.38
CA GLY A 989 20.11 -22.02 -5.40
C GLY A 989 19.23 -23.18 -4.92
N ALA A 990 19.42 -23.62 -3.67
CA ALA A 990 18.57 -24.65 -3.07
C ALA A 990 17.14 -24.17 -2.80
N MET A 991 16.94 -22.91 -2.40
CA MET A 991 15.59 -22.33 -2.24
C MET A 991 14.90 -22.22 -3.60
N HIS A 992 15.58 -21.69 -4.62
CA HIS A 992 15.07 -21.61 -5.99
C HIS A 992 14.62 -22.96 -6.53
N ASP A 993 15.47 -23.98 -6.41
CA ASP A 993 15.13 -25.34 -6.86
C ASP A 993 14.03 -25.99 -6.01
N SER A 994 13.96 -25.67 -4.71
CA SER A 994 12.86 -26.13 -3.85
C SER A 994 11.52 -25.55 -4.28
N ALA A 995 11.49 -24.30 -4.72
CA ALA A 995 10.31 -23.66 -5.31
C ALA A 995 9.88 -24.43 -6.58
N ILE A 996 10.82 -24.66 -7.50
CA ILE A 996 10.57 -25.39 -8.76
C ILE A 996 10.05 -26.80 -8.49
N GLY A 997 10.73 -27.56 -7.63
CA GLY A 997 10.34 -28.93 -7.26
C GLY A 997 8.94 -28.98 -6.63
N ALA A 998 8.71 -28.20 -5.57
CA ALA A 998 7.44 -28.23 -4.85
C ALA A 998 6.27 -27.70 -5.70
N TRP A 999 6.43 -26.57 -6.39
CA TRP A 999 5.34 -26.01 -7.19
C TRP A 999 5.06 -26.78 -8.48
N SER A 1000 6.05 -27.47 -9.05
CA SER A 1000 5.78 -28.40 -10.15
C SER A 1000 4.83 -29.53 -9.73
N ALA A 1001 5.02 -30.09 -8.53
CA ALA A 1001 4.14 -31.09 -7.96
C ALA A 1001 2.77 -30.50 -7.61
N LYS A 1002 2.74 -29.32 -6.95
CA LYS A 1002 1.50 -28.64 -6.58
C LYS A 1002 0.63 -28.31 -7.79
N GLY A 1003 1.21 -27.76 -8.85
CA GLY A 1003 0.48 -27.44 -10.07
C GLY A 1003 -0.04 -28.68 -10.78
N TRP A 1004 0.76 -29.73 -10.91
CA TRP A 1004 0.35 -30.96 -11.59
C TRP A 1004 -0.70 -31.75 -10.80
N TYR A 1005 -0.39 -32.12 -9.56
CA TYR A 1005 -1.28 -32.93 -8.74
C TYR A 1005 -2.50 -32.14 -8.26
N ASP A 1006 -2.35 -30.81 -8.13
CA ASP A 1006 -3.42 -29.89 -7.81
C ASP A 1006 -4.24 -30.36 -6.60
N TYR A 1007 -3.54 -30.83 -5.57
CA TYR A 1007 -4.15 -31.61 -4.50
C TYR A 1007 -4.85 -30.75 -3.45
N ILE A 1008 -5.98 -31.24 -2.95
CA ILE A 1008 -6.88 -30.55 -2.02
C ILE A 1008 -6.22 -30.16 -0.69
N ARG A 1009 -6.73 -29.10 -0.05
CA ARG A 1009 -6.32 -28.62 1.30
C ARG A 1009 -7.22 -29.17 2.42
N PRO A 1010 -6.75 -29.20 3.69
CA PRO A 1010 -7.51 -29.77 4.79
C PRO A 1010 -8.90 -29.18 5.00
N ILE A 1011 -9.09 -27.86 4.94
CA ILE A 1011 -10.41 -27.25 5.15
C ILE A 1011 -11.45 -27.77 4.14
N SER A 1012 -11.09 -27.78 2.85
CA SER A 1012 -11.96 -28.28 1.78
C SER A 1012 -12.22 -29.78 1.90
N ALA A 1013 -11.19 -30.57 2.19
CA ALA A 1013 -11.29 -32.03 2.32
C ALA A 1013 -12.10 -32.46 3.56
N LEU A 1014 -11.86 -31.84 4.72
CA LEU A 1014 -12.57 -32.15 5.97
C LEU A 1014 -14.04 -31.77 5.89
N ARG A 1015 -14.35 -30.54 5.43
CA ARG A 1015 -15.74 -30.11 5.25
C ARG A 1015 -16.45 -30.93 4.17
N GLY A 1016 -15.79 -31.23 3.06
CA GLY A 1016 -16.33 -32.05 1.99
C GLY A 1016 -16.58 -33.51 2.40
N MET A 1017 -15.66 -34.15 3.13
CA MET A 1017 -15.91 -35.48 3.69
C MET A 1017 -17.01 -35.49 4.75
N ALA A 1018 -17.13 -34.42 5.55
CA ALA A 1018 -18.18 -34.29 6.55
C ALA A 1018 -19.58 -34.12 5.92
N GLU A 1019 -19.67 -33.41 4.78
CA GLU A 1019 -20.90 -33.26 3.99
C GLU A 1019 -21.42 -34.61 3.48
N LEU A 1020 -20.52 -35.53 3.12
CA LEU A 1020 -20.88 -36.91 2.75
C LEU A 1020 -21.43 -37.73 3.93
N GLY A 1021 -21.14 -37.33 5.17
CA GLY A 1021 -21.45 -38.08 6.39
C GLY A 1021 -20.26 -38.89 6.92
N GLN A 1022 -20.52 -39.96 7.67
CA GLN A 1022 -19.47 -40.77 8.30
C GLN A 1022 -19.11 -42.03 7.49
N GLY A 1023 -17.82 -42.43 7.52
CA GLY A 1023 -17.29 -43.54 6.74
C GLY A 1023 -16.90 -44.81 7.51
N SER A 1024 -17.26 -44.93 8.79
CA SER A 1024 -16.76 -46.00 9.67
C SER A 1024 -17.72 -47.17 9.88
N ASP A 1025 -19.04 -46.92 10.02
CA ASP A 1025 -20.01 -47.98 10.30
C ASP A 1025 -21.25 -47.88 9.41
N PRO A 1026 -21.48 -48.84 8.49
CA PRO A 1026 -22.66 -48.84 7.62
C PRO A 1026 -24.00 -49.01 8.35
N ASN A 1027 -23.99 -49.27 9.66
CA ASN A 1027 -25.20 -49.40 10.48
C ASN A 1027 -25.54 -48.11 11.25
N LEU A 1028 -24.67 -47.10 11.25
CA LEU A 1028 -24.94 -45.80 11.87
C LEU A 1028 -25.56 -44.82 10.85
N PRO A 1029 -26.26 -43.76 11.32
CA PRO A 1029 -26.79 -42.71 10.45
C PRO A 1029 -25.73 -42.07 9.56
N SER A 1030 -26.17 -41.49 8.43
CA SER A 1030 -25.34 -40.73 7.49
C SER A 1030 -24.09 -41.48 7.01
N TYR A 1031 -24.17 -42.82 6.85
CA TYR A 1031 -23.04 -43.58 6.34
C TYR A 1031 -22.78 -43.29 4.86
N HIS A 1032 -21.52 -43.03 4.52
CA HIS A 1032 -21.01 -42.97 3.16
C HIS A 1032 -19.60 -43.55 3.11
N GLU A 1033 -19.27 -44.39 2.13
CA GLU A 1033 -17.97 -45.09 2.08
C GLU A 1033 -16.75 -44.15 2.00
N HIS A 1034 -16.95 -42.94 1.45
CA HIS A 1034 -15.97 -41.86 1.38
C HIS A 1034 -16.17 -40.77 2.45
N GLY A 1035 -17.09 -40.97 3.40
CA GLY A 1035 -17.34 -40.03 4.49
C GLY A 1035 -16.22 -39.98 5.53
N ILE A 1036 -16.30 -39.01 6.44
CA ILE A 1036 -15.30 -38.80 7.49
C ILE A 1036 -15.24 -40.01 8.47
N PRO A 1037 -14.06 -40.55 8.80
CA PRO A 1037 -13.96 -41.65 9.74
C PRO A 1037 -14.28 -41.20 11.17
N LEU A 1038 -15.07 -42.00 11.89
CA LEU A 1038 -15.34 -41.80 13.31
C LEU A 1038 -14.14 -42.22 14.16
N ILE A 1039 -13.71 -41.32 15.03
CA ILE A 1039 -12.60 -41.52 15.97
C ILE A 1039 -13.14 -41.20 17.36
N PRO A 1040 -13.38 -42.21 18.22
CA PRO A 1040 -13.99 -41.98 19.54
C PRO A 1040 -13.26 -40.90 20.34
N GLY A 1041 -14.01 -39.93 20.86
CA GLY A 1041 -13.47 -38.78 21.60
C GLY A 1041 -12.96 -37.61 20.74
N PHE A 1042 -12.91 -37.75 19.41
CA PHE A 1042 -12.41 -36.71 18.51
C PHE A 1042 -13.31 -36.43 17.31
N ILE A 1043 -13.84 -37.46 16.65
CA ILE A 1043 -14.75 -37.35 15.52
C ILE A 1043 -15.94 -38.28 15.77
N GLU A 1044 -17.11 -37.69 16.01
CA GLU A 1044 -18.31 -38.41 16.42
C GLU A 1044 -19.54 -37.92 15.65
N LEU A 1045 -20.66 -38.61 15.82
CA LEU A 1045 -21.95 -38.13 15.33
C LEU A 1045 -22.64 -37.30 16.42
N ILE A 1046 -23.36 -36.27 15.98
CA ILE A 1046 -24.30 -35.53 16.82
C ILE A 1046 -25.51 -36.44 17.10
N ASP A 1047 -25.81 -36.68 18.38
CA ASP A 1047 -26.99 -37.44 18.80
C ASP A 1047 -28.15 -36.53 19.24
N ASP A 1048 -29.27 -37.13 19.64
CA ASP A 1048 -30.51 -36.41 19.98
C ASP A 1048 -30.42 -35.60 21.29
N GLU A 1049 -29.42 -35.89 22.13
CA GLU A 1049 -29.17 -35.20 23.40
C GLU A 1049 -27.99 -34.20 23.29
N ASP A 1050 -27.27 -34.20 22.16
CA ASP A 1050 -26.11 -33.37 21.92
C ASP A 1050 -26.47 -31.87 21.84
N PRO A 1051 -25.72 -30.96 22.49
CA PRO A 1051 -25.93 -29.52 22.37
C PRO A 1051 -25.87 -28.96 20.94
N LEU A 1052 -25.11 -29.60 20.04
CA LEU A 1052 -24.92 -29.17 18.65
C LEU A 1052 -26.07 -29.58 17.71
N ARG A 1053 -27.08 -30.31 18.20
CA ARG A 1053 -28.19 -30.83 17.37
C ARG A 1053 -29.05 -29.76 16.70
N GLY A 1054 -28.98 -28.52 17.17
CA GLY A 1054 -29.83 -27.42 16.74
C GLY A 1054 -31.23 -27.47 17.36
N PRO A 1055 -31.96 -26.34 17.38
CA PRO A 1055 -33.28 -26.25 18.02
C PRO A 1055 -34.35 -27.16 17.41
N SER A 1056 -34.17 -27.58 16.15
CA SER A 1056 -35.07 -28.49 15.43
C SER A 1056 -34.48 -29.89 15.24
N HIS A 1057 -33.35 -30.19 15.90
CA HIS A 1057 -32.62 -31.46 15.77
C HIS A 1057 -32.11 -31.68 14.33
N GLU A 1058 -31.89 -30.60 13.58
CA GLU A 1058 -31.51 -30.56 12.17
C GLU A 1058 -30.08 -31.07 11.90
N HIS A 1059 -29.22 -31.10 12.92
CA HIS A 1059 -27.85 -31.62 12.82
C HIS A 1059 -27.69 -33.05 13.36
N VAL A 1060 -28.75 -33.69 13.88
CA VAL A 1060 -28.66 -35.07 14.39
C VAL A 1060 -28.21 -36.02 13.27
N GLY A 1061 -27.18 -36.81 13.57
CA GLY A 1061 -26.54 -37.73 12.61
C GLY A 1061 -25.51 -37.08 11.70
N LYS A 1062 -25.23 -35.77 11.82
CA LYS A 1062 -24.09 -35.14 11.15
C LYS A 1062 -22.80 -35.35 11.95
N PRO A 1063 -21.61 -35.36 11.31
CA PRO A 1063 -20.33 -35.40 12.01
C PRO A 1063 -20.03 -34.12 12.81
N LYS A 1064 -19.35 -34.28 13.95
CA LYS A 1064 -18.79 -33.22 14.79
C LYS A 1064 -17.33 -33.52 15.14
N PHE A 1065 -16.53 -32.48 15.35
CA PHE A 1065 -15.11 -32.57 15.70
C PHE A 1065 -14.84 -32.00 17.08
N TYR A 1066 -13.98 -32.65 17.87
CA TYR A 1066 -13.39 -32.09 19.08
C TYR A 1066 -12.05 -31.46 18.70
N THR A 1067 -12.02 -30.14 18.55
CA THR A 1067 -10.95 -29.40 17.87
C THR A 1067 -10.93 -27.93 18.31
N TRP A 1068 -9.98 -27.13 17.83
CA TRP A 1068 -9.97 -25.69 18.06
C TRP A 1068 -11.28 -25.07 17.55
N ARG A 1069 -11.91 -24.22 18.37
CA ARG A 1069 -13.31 -23.81 18.15
C ARG A 1069 -13.49 -22.83 16.98
N GLY A 1070 -12.43 -22.21 16.49
CA GLY A 1070 -12.49 -21.29 15.36
C GLY A 1070 -12.50 -19.81 15.74
N PRO A 1071 -12.41 -18.93 14.75
CA PRO A 1071 -12.35 -17.48 14.93
C PRO A 1071 -13.61 -16.88 15.56
N ASP A 1072 -14.78 -17.51 15.42
CA ASP A 1072 -16.05 -17.05 16.02
C ASP A 1072 -16.05 -17.01 17.57
N PHE A 1073 -15.00 -17.53 18.20
CA PHE A 1073 -14.80 -17.52 19.65
C PHE A 1073 -13.72 -16.53 20.11
N ILE A 1074 -13.25 -15.66 19.21
CA ILE A 1074 -12.23 -14.64 19.44
C ILE A 1074 -12.83 -13.29 19.05
N ASP A 1075 -13.16 -12.45 20.04
CA ASP A 1075 -13.61 -11.08 19.78
C ASP A 1075 -12.39 -10.14 19.73
N ASP A 1076 -11.43 -10.32 20.64
CA ASP A 1076 -10.14 -9.61 20.67
C ASP A 1076 -8.97 -10.61 20.79
N PRO A 1077 -8.14 -10.79 19.74
CA PRO A 1077 -7.04 -11.75 19.75
C PRO A 1077 -5.95 -11.44 20.80
N LYS A 1078 -5.89 -10.23 21.37
CA LYS A 1078 -4.93 -9.89 22.42
C LYS A 1078 -5.29 -10.46 23.78
N VAL A 1079 -6.57 -10.79 24.01
CA VAL A 1079 -7.05 -11.22 25.34
C VAL A 1079 -7.88 -12.49 25.33
N ASP A 1080 -8.48 -12.85 24.19
CA ASP A 1080 -9.33 -14.02 24.06
C ASP A 1080 -8.55 -15.26 23.64
N VAL A 1081 -9.09 -16.43 23.96
CA VAL A 1081 -8.59 -17.74 23.55
C VAL A 1081 -9.80 -18.54 23.07
N ALA A 1082 -9.81 -18.95 21.80
CA ALA A 1082 -10.92 -19.75 21.29
C ALA A 1082 -10.99 -21.08 22.00
N GLY A 1083 -9.87 -21.68 22.41
CA GLY A 1083 -9.82 -22.97 23.09
C GLY A 1083 -10.34 -24.13 22.23
N VAL A 1084 -10.50 -25.31 22.83
CA VAL A 1084 -10.92 -26.54 22.13
C VAL A 1084 -12.27 -27.03 22.65
N GLY A 1085 -13.10 -27.54 21.76
CA GLY A 1085 -14.39 -28.12 22.11
C GLY A 1085 -15.03 -28.87 20.96
N TRP A 1086 -16.23 -29.41 21.20
CA TRP A 1086 -17.05 -30.00 20.14
C TRP A 1086 -17.66 -28.89 19.28
N ILE A 1087 -17.37 -28.93 17.98
CA ILE A 1087 -17.99 -28.09 16.94
C ILE A 1087 -18.61 -28.97 15.85
N ARG A 1088 -19.56 -28.42 15.08
CA ARG A 1088 -20.06 -29.13 13.89
C ARG A 1088 -18.91 -29.20 12.86
N ALA A 1089 -18.74 -30.36 12.22
CA ALA A 1089 -17.66 -30.54 11.25
C ALA A 1089 -17.77 -29.59 10.04
N GLU A 1090 -18.99 -29.19 9.70
CA GLU A 1090 -19.30 -28.23 8.63
C GLU A 1090 -18.80 -26.80 8.93
N ASP A 1091 -18.50 -26.47 10.18
CA ASP A 1091 -17.98 -25.16 10.60
C ASP A 1091 -16.48 -25.17 10.88
N TRP A 1092 -15.75 -26.24 10.55
CA TRP A 1092 -14.35 -26.38 10.96
C TRP A 1092 -13.42 -25.34 10.29
N TRP A 1093 -12.51 -24.76 11.08
CA TRP A 1093 -11.44 -23.86 10.61
C TRP A 1093 -10.06 -24.41 11.01
N PRO A 1094 -9.03 -24.24 10.15
CA PRO A 1094 -7.64 -24.42 10.58
C PRO A 1094 -7.23 -23.33 11.57
N TYR A 1095 -6.23 -23.59 12.42
CA TYR A 1095 -5.68 -22.60 13.34
C TYR A 1095 -4.84 -21.57 12.56
N GLN A 1096 -5.51 -20.56 12.02
CA GLN A 1096 -5.01 -19.51 11.15
C GLN A 1096 -5.83 -18.22 11.35
N ARG A 1097 -5.34 -17.08 10.84
CA ARG A 1097 -6.10 -15.83 10.83
C ARG A 1097 -7.37 -15.99 9.96
N PRO A 1098 -8.52 -15.42 10.35
CA PRO A 1098 -9.73 -15.48 9.53
C PRO A 1098 -9.60 -14.77 8.17
N THR A 1099 -8.64 -13.84 8.05
CA THR A 1099 -8.27 -13.15 6.79
C THR A 1099 -7.22 -13.90 5.96
N PHE A 1100 -6.62 -14.98 6.50
CA PHE A 1100 -5.65 -15.84 5.82
C PHE A 1100 -5.81 -17.30 6.25
N VAL A 1101 -6.82 -17.99 5.73
CA VAL A 1101 -7.21 -19.33 6.22
C VAL A 1101 -6.31 -20.45 5.70
N THR A 1102 -5.83 -20.34 4.47
CA THR A 1102 -4.85 -21.24 3.86
C THR A 1102 -4.17 -20.50 2.71
N PRO A 1103 -2.89 -20.80 2.41
CA PRO A 1103 -2.23 -20.19 1.27
C PRO A 1103 -2.93 -20.52 -0.06
N PRO A 1104 -2.91 -19.62 -1.06
CA PRO A 1104 -3.68 -19.70 -2.29
C PRO A 1104 -2.97 -20.60 -3.33
N PHE A 1105 -2.76 -21.86 -2.97
CA PHE A 1105 -2.18 -22.89 -3.82
C PHE A 1105 -2.41 -24.29 -3.24
N ALA A 1106 -2.33 -25.31 -4.10
CA ALA A 1106 -2.52 -26.71 -3.75
C ALA A 1106 -1.58 -27.23 -2.63
N GLY A 1107 -2.01 -28.27 -1.93
CA GLY A 1107 -1.32 -28.84 -0.76
C GLY A 1107 -0.05 -29.63 -1.11
N TYR A 1108 -0.14 -30.57 -2.05
CA TYR A 1108 0.88 -31.61 -2.25
C TYR A 1108 1.99 -31.20 -3.24
N VAL A 1109 3.27 -31.15 -2.85
CA VAL A 1109 3.85 -31.39 -1.51
C VAL A 1109 3.97 -30.10 -0.71
N SER A 1110 4.20 -30.18 0.60
CA SER A 1110 4.40 -28.99 1.45
C SER A 1110 5.67 -28.23 1.08
N GLY A 1111 5.52 -26.98 0.63
CA GLY A 1111 6.65 -26.11 0.29
C GLY A 1111 7.56 -25.85 1.50
N HIS A 1112 6.97 -25.64 2.67
CA HIS A 1112 7.72 -25.43 3.92
C HIS A 1112 8.62 -26.63 4.25
N SER A 1113 8.09 -27.86 4.11
CA SER A 1113 8.88 -29.08 4.33
C SER A 1113 10.02 -29.21 3.31
N THR A 1114 9.78 -28.86 2.05
CA THR A 1114 10.81 -28.88 0.99
C THR A 1114 11.90 -27.84 1.25
N TYR A 1115 11.55 -26.55 1.39
CA TYR A 1115 12.51 -25.46 1.66
C TYR A 1115 13.35 -25.77 2.90
N SER A 1116 12.67 -26.10 4.00
CA SER A 1116 13.35 -26.31 5.28
C SER A 1116 14.32 -27.47 5.25
N ARG A 1117 13.92 -28.56 4.56
CA ARG A 1117 14.79 -29.71 4.49
C ARG A 1117 15.98 -29.47 3.55
N SER A 1118 15.77 -28.79 2.43
CA SER A 1118 16.86 -28.37 1.54
C SER A 1118 17.87 -27.48 2.26
N ALA A 1119 17.40 -26.45 2.98
CA ALA A 1119 18.26 -25.54 3.73
C ALA A 1119 19.07 -26.29 4.81
N ALA A 1120 18.44 -27.21 5.55
CA ALA A 1120 19.13 -28.01 6.55
C ALA A 1120 20.25 -28.89 5.97
N GLU A 1121 20.06 -29.49 4.80
CA GLU A 1121 21.12 -30.25 4.12
C GLU A 1121 22.25 -29.33 3.62
N VAL A 1122 21.92 -28.16 3.05
CA VAL A 1122 22.91 -27.17 2.59
C VAL A 1122 23.74 -26.65 3.76
N LEU A 1123 23.12 -26.18 4.85
CA LEU A 1123 23.84 -25.64 6.00
C LEU A 1123 24.70 -26.71 6.69
N SER A 1124 24.21 -27.95 6.77
CA SER A 1124 25.00 -29.08 7.29
C SER A 1124 26.23 -29.35 6.43
N ALA A 1125 26.07 -29.35 5.10
CA ALA A 1125 27.15 -29.61 4.16
C ALA A 1125 28.14 -28.44 4.09
N LEU A 1126 27.65 -27.20 4.14
CA LEU A 1126 28.43 -25.96 4.09
C LEU A 1126 29.34 -25.82 5.31
N THR A 1127 28.79 -26.02 6.51
CA THR A 1127 29.55 -25.93 7.78
C THR A 1127 30.38 -27.19 8.05
N GLY A 1128 30.07 -28.30 7.39
CA GLY A 1128 30.65 -29.62 7.66
C GLY A 1128 30.23 -30.21 9.00
N ASP A 1129 29.18 -29.65 9.62
CA ASP A 1129 28.64 -30.05 10.91
C ASP A 1129 27.11 -30.12 10.84
N THR A 1130 26.52 -31.18 11.37
CA THR A 1130 25.05 -31.30 11.40
C THR A 1130 24.43 -30.45 12.51
N TYR A 1131 25.22 -30.06 13.51
CA TYR A 1131 24.75 -29.27 14.65
C TYR A 1131 24.87 -27.78 14.36
N PHE A 1132 23.99 -26.98 14.97
CA PHE A 1132 24.19 -25.54 15.05
C PHE A 1132 25.52 -25.23 15.77
N PRO A 1133 26.19 -24.09 15.46
CA PRO A 1133 27.37 -23.67 16.21
C PRO A 1133 27.13 -23.69 17.73
N GLY A 1134 28.09 -24.19 18.52
CA GLY A 1134 27.88 -24.40 19.96
C GLY A 1134 26.98 -25.59 20.35
N GLY A 1135 26.44 -26.30 19.36
CA GLY A 1135 25.66 -27.52 19.52
C GLY A 1135 24.15 -27.31 19.65
N MET A 1136 23.66 -26.06 19.62
CA MET A 1136 22.24 -25.74 19.75
C MET A 1136 21.96 -24.31 19.27
N SER A 1137 20.81 -24.09 18.64
CA SER A 1137 20.20 -22.76 18.45
C SER A 1137 18.87 -22.69 19.21
N GLY A 1138 18.36 -21.48 19.42
CA GLY A 1138 17.02 -21.31 19.94
C GLY A 1138 16.46 -19.90 19.85
N PHE A 1139 15.14 -19.82 19.87
CA PHE A 1139 14.36 -18.58 19.72
C PHE A 1139 13.47 -18.37 20.94
N ARG A 1140 13.63 -17.23 21.64
CA ARG A 1140 12.91 -16.94 22.89
C ARG A 1140 11.52 -16.40 22.58
N ILE A 1141 10.52 -16.94 23.29
CA ILE A 1141 9.13 -16.55 23.20
C ILE A 1141 8.65 -16.08 24.58
N PRO A 1142 8.37 -14.79 24.76
CA PRO A 1142 7.81 -14.27 26.01
C PRO A 1142 6.33 -14.66 26.17
N ALA A 1143 5.89 -14.86 27.41
CA ALA A 1143 4.48 -15.09 27.72
C ALA A 1143 3.61 -13.88 27.31
N ASN A 1144 2.44 -14.16 26.72
CA ASN A 1144 1.41 -13.20 26.32
C ASN A 1144 1.88 -12.08 25.38
N ALA A 1145 2.91 -12.34 24.57
CA ALA A 1145 3.51 -11.32 23.71
C ALA A 1145 3.99 -11.87 22.36
N PHE A 1146 3.51 -13.04 21.92
CA PHE A 1146 3.98 -13.67 20.68
C PHE A 1146 2.85 -14.11 19.76
N LEU A 1147 1.80 -14.76 20.30
CA LEU A 1147 0.70 -15.24 19.45
C LEU A 1147 -0.12 -14.05 18.93
N GLN A 1148 -0.46 -14.09 17.65
CA GLN A 1148 -1.22 -13.07 16.94
C GLN A 1148 -2.67 -13.49 16.70
N PHE A 1149 -2.95 -14.80 16.66
CA PHE A 1149 -4.29 -15.30 16.31
C PHE A 1149 -5.23 -15.28 17.51
N GLU A 1150 -4.69 -15.48 18.71
CA GLU A 1150 -5.38 -15.44 20.00
C GLU A 1150 -4.35 -15.26 21.13
N ALA A 1151 -4.79 -15.00 22.36
CA ALA A 1151 -3.90 -14.69 23.47
C ALA A 1151 -2.96 -15.85 23.84
N GLY A 1152 -1.67 -15.52 24.01
CA GLY A 1152 -0.66 -16.41 24.56
C GLY A 1152 0.74 -16.19 24.00
N PRO A 1153 1.67 -17.13 24.25
CA PRO A 1153 1.49 -18.31 25.11
C PRO A 1153 1.36 -17.94 26.59
N SER A 1154 0.87 -18.86 27.44
CA SER A 1154 0.67 -18.59 28.87
C SER A 1154 1.97 -18.57 29.71
N VAL A 1155 3.07 -19.08 29.16
CA VAL A 1155 4.38 -19.15 29.80
C VAL A 1155 5.51 -18.72 28.85
N ASP A 1156 6.60 -18.20 29.42
CA ASP A 1156 7.85 -18.01 28.69
C ASP A 1156 8.37 -19.37 28.19
N MET A 1157 8.82 -19.44 26.95
CA MET A 1157 9.49 -20.61 26.41
C MET A 1157 10.58 -20.25 25.40
N THR A 1158 11.33 -21.24 24.95
CA THR A 1158 12.35 -21.08 23.92
C THR A 1158 12.29 -22.29 23.00
N LEU A 1159 12.01 -22.09 21.71
CA LEU A 1159 12.18 -23.15 20.72
C LEU A 1159 13.66 -23.46 20.63
N GLN A 1160 14.04 -24.73 20.65
CA GLN A 1160 15.43 -25.14 20.70
C GLN A 1160 15.69 -26.28 19.71
N TRP A 1161 16.82 -26.20 19.01
CA TRP A 1161 17.21 -27.18 18.01
C TRP A 1161 18.69 -27.53 18.14
N ALA A 1162 19.00 -28.82 18.23
CA ALA A 1162 20.41 -29.26 18.25
C ALA A 1162 21.01 -29.24 16.85
N THR A 1163 20.26 -29.72 15.86
CA THR A 1163 20.67 -29.80 14.46
C THR A 1163 19.77 -28.99 13.54
N TYR A 1164 20.29 -28.58 12.38
CA TYR A 1164 19.48 -27.92 11.34
C TYR A 1164 18.28 -28.78 10.90
N ARG A 1165 18.46 -30.10 10.95
CA ARG A 1165 17.39 -31.07 10.63
C ARG A 1165 16.28 -31.05 11.67
N ASP A 1166 16.60 -30.88 12.95
CA ASP A 1166 15.58 -30.78 14.00
C ASP A 1166 14.72 -29.53 13.79
N ALA A 1167 15.33 -28.40 13.41
CA ALA A 1167 14.59 -27.18 13.05
C ALA A 1167 13.67 -27.42 11.84
N ALA A 1168 14.18 -28.06 10.78
CA ALA A 1168 13.39 -28.39 9.61
C ALA A 1168 12.24 -29.37 9.91
N ASP A 1169 12.48 -30.38 10.74
CA ASP A 1169 11.47 -31.36 11.15
C ASP A 1169 10.36 -30.70 11.99
N GLN A 1170 10.73 -29.77 12.87
CA GLN A 1170 9.79 -28.99 13.67
C GLN A 1170 8.94 -28.05 12.79
N CYS A 1171 9.56 -27.39 11.81
CA CYS A 1171 8.87 -26.58 10.80
C CYS A 1171 7.80 -27.38 10.06
N SER A 1172 8.12 -28.60 9.65
CA SER A 1172 7.16 -29.48 9.00
C SER A 1172 5.96 -29.85 9.88
N LEU A 1173 6.17 -30.15 11.16
CA LEU A 1173 5.08 -30.45 12.09
C LEU A 1173 4.16 -29.24 12.34
N SER A 1174 4.70 -28.02 12.31
CA SER A 1174 3.92 -26.78 12.48
C SER A 1174 2.71 -26.72 11.55
N ARG A 1175 2.83 -27.27 10.33
CA ARG A 1175 1.80 -27.15 9.29
C ARG A 1175 0.64 -28.11 9.46
N ILE A 1176 0.87 -29.19 10.20
CA ILE A 1176 -0.18 -30.13 10.61
C ILE A 1176 -0.94 -29.53 11.79
N TRP A 1177 -0.25 -29.00 12.81
CA TRP A 1177 -0.91 -28.31 13.94
C TRP A 1177 -1.63 -27.03 13.54
N GLY A 1178 -1.06 -26.24 12.64
CA GLY A 1178 -1.70 -25.07 12.05
C GLY A 1178 -2.87 -25.39 11.13
N GLY A 1179 -3.13 -26.67 10.83
CA GLY A 1179 -4.32 -27.09 10.11
C GLY A 1179 -4.26 -27.01 8.58
N ILE A 1180 -3.11 -26.69 7.98
CA ILE A 1180 -3.03 -26.33 6.55
C ILE A 1180 -2.37 -27.41 5.65
N HIS A 1181 -1.72 -28.41 6.25
CA HIS A 1181 -1.16 -29.58 5.55
C HIS A 1181 -1.43 -30.89 6.30
N PRO A 1182 -1.88 -31.96 5.63
CA PRO A 1182 -1.90 -33.31 6.18
C PRO A 1182 -0.51 -34.00 6.09
N PRO A 1183 -0.27 -35.12 6.81
CA PRO A 1183 0.95 -35.92 6.72
C PRO A 1183 1.39 -36.31 5.31
N VAL A 1184 0.43 -36.50 4.38
CA VAL A 1184 0.71 -36.88 2.99
C VAL A 1184 1.39 -35.77 2.19
N ASP A 1185 1.27 -34.50 2.61
CA ASP A 1185 1.98 -33.39 1.98
C ASP A 1185 3.38 -33.22 2.56
N ASP A 1186 3.58 -33.62 3.81
CA ASP A 1186 4.80 -33.34 4.57
C ASP A 1186 5.98 -34.24 4.17
N ILE A 1187 5.87 -35.55 4.41
CA ILE A 1187 7.01 -36.48 4.24
C ILE A 1187 7.56 -36.47 2.81
N PRO A 1188 6.75 -36.45 1.73
CA PRO A 1188 7.27 -36.32 0.38
C PRO A 1188 8.00 -35.00 0.15
N GLY A 1189 7.53 -33.90 0.74
CA GLY A 1189 8.23 -32.62 0.72
C GLY A 1189 9.60 -32.68 1.42
N ARG A 1190 9.68 -33.30 2.60
CA ARG A 1190 10.99 -33.52 3.28
C ARG A 1190 11.93 -34.37 2.42
N LEU A 1191 11.45 -35.45 1.82
CA LEU A 1191 12.25 -36.33 0.97
C LEU A 1191 12.77 -35.60 -0.28
N MET A 1192 11.91 -34.81 -0.93
CA MET A 1192 12.27 -33.95 -2.04
C MET A 1192 13.34 -32.93 -1.62
N GLY A 1193 13.18 -32.26 -0.48
CA GLY A 1193 14.17 -31.30 0.01
C GLY A 1193 15.54 -31.92 0.33
N ILE A 1194 15.59 -33.20 0.74
CA ILE A 1194 16.87 -33.92 0.93
C ILE A 1194 17.65 -34.02 -0.38
N GLU A 1195 16.96 -34.33 -1.47
CA GLU A 1195 17.57 -34.52 -2.79
C GLU A 1195 18.01 -33.16 -3.34
N ILE A 1196 17.10 -32.17 -3.35
CA ILE A 1196 17.37 -30.81 -3.80
C ILE A 1196 18.52 -30.16 -3.04
N GLY A 1197 18.53 -30.22 -1.70
CA GLY A 1197 19.60 -29.60 -0.90
C GLY A 1197 20.98 -30.20 -1.18
N ARG A 1198 21.05 -31.50 -1.47
CA ARG A 1198 22.31 -32.17 -1.83
C ARG A 1198 22.76 -31.83 -3.24
N ASP A 1199 21.84 -31.79 -4.20
CA ASP A 1199 22.12 -31.47 -5.58
C ASP A 1199 22.57 -30.01 -5.70
N ALA A 1200 21.87 -29.08 -5.05
CA ALA A 1200 22.22 -27.67 -5.01
C ALA A 1200 23.60 -27.43 -4.39
N PHE A 1201 23.93 -28.07 -3.26
CA PHE A 1201 25.26 -27.95 -2.68
C PHE A 1201 26.34 -28.53 -3.61
N ALA A 1202 26.10 -29.69 -4.22
CA ALA A 1202 27.05 -30.30 -5.16
C ALA A 1202 27.27 -29.44 -6.40
N GLU A 1203 26.22 -28.82 -6.94
CA GLU A 1203 26.32 -27.92 -8.08
C GLU A 1203 27.05 -26.62 -7.70
N ALA A 1204 26.76 -26.03 -6.54
CA ALA A 1204 27.48 -24.87 -6.02
C ALA A 1204 29.00 -25.13 -5.92
N VAL A 1205 29.40 -26.31 -5.42
CA VAL A 1205 30.82 -26.71 -5.38
C VAL A 1205 31.46 -26.70 -6.77
N ARG A 1206 30.75 -27.12 -7.83
CA ARG A 1206 31.30 -27.09 -9.19
C ARG A 1206 31.58 -25.67 -9.66
N TYR A 1207 30.73 -24.71 -9.31
CA TYR A 1207 30.99 -23.29 -9.58
C TYR A 1207 32.18 -22.77 -8.79
N PHE A 1208 32.28 -23.14 -7.51
CA PHE A 1208 33.40 -22.72 -6.66
C PHE A 1208 34.75 -23.28 -7.13
N ASP A 1209 34.76 -24.49 -7.69
CA ASP A 1209 35.94 -25.16 -8.21
C ASP A 1209 36.23 -24.83 -9.70
N GLY A 1210 35.38 -24.05 -10.36
CA GLY A 1210 35.50 -23.73 -11.79
C GLY A 1210 35.31 -24.96 -12.71
N MET A 1211 34.60 -26.00 -12.25
CA MET A 1211 34.36 -27.26 -12.96
C MET A 1211 33.01 -27.31 -13.69
N VAL A 1212 32.62 -26.18 -14.26
CA VAL A 1212 31.37 -25.99 -14.99
C VAL A 1212 31.67 -25.74 -16.47
N ASP A 1213 31.27 -26.68 -17.30
CA ASP A 1213 31.40 -26.60 -18.76
C ASP A 1213 30.42 -25.59 -19.38
#